data_AF-A0A2Z2MPY8-F1
#
_entry.id   AF-A0A2Z2MPY8-F1
#
_cell.length_a   1.000
_cell.length_b   1.000
_cell.length_c   1.000
_cell.angle_alpha   90.00
_cell.angle_beta   90.00
_cell.angle_gamma   90.00
#
_symmetry.space_group_name_H-M   'P 1'
#
loop_
_entity.id
_entity.type
_entity.pdbx_description
1 polymer ?
#
loop_
_entity_poly.entity_id
_entity_poly.type
_entity_poly.pdbx_seq_one_letter_code
_entity_poly.pdbx_strand_id
1 'polypeptide(L)'
;MILDVDYITEDGKPVIRVFKKDKGEFKIEYDREFEPYIYALLRDDSAIEEIEKITAERHGKVVKVKRAEKVKKKFLGRSVEVWVLYFTHPQDVPAIRDKIRKHPAVIDIYEYDIPFAKRYLIDKGLVPMEGDEELKLMSFDIETLYHEGEEFGTGPILMISYADESEARVITWKKIDLPYVDVVSTEKEMIKRFLKVVKEKDPDVLITYNGDNFDFAYLKKRCEKLGVSFTLGRDGSEPKIQRMGDRFAVEVKGRIHFDLYPVIRRTINLPTYTLEAVYEAVFGKPKEKVYAEEIATAWETGEGLERVARYSMEDARVTYELGREFFPMEAQLSRLIGQGLWDVSRSSTGNLVEWFLLRKAYERNELAPNKPDERELARRRGGYAGGYVKEPERGLWDNIVYLDFRSLYPSIIITHNVSPDTLNREGCKSYDVAPQVGHKFCKDFPGFIPSLLGNLLEERQKIKRKMKATLDPLERKLLDYRQRAIKILANSFYGYYGYARARWYCKECAESVTAWGREYIETTIREIEEKFGFKVLYADSVTSDTEVIIRRNGRIEFVPIEKLFERVDYRIGEKEYCVLESVEALTLDNRGRLVWRRVPYVMRHRTNKRIYRVWFTNSWYLDVTEDHSLIGYMNTSRVKPGKPLKERLVEVKPGELGEKAKSLITPNRAIAHSVKLSPIAVKLWELIGLLVGDGNWGGQSNWAKYYVGLSLGVDKEEIEEKILKPLKETGIISNYYDKNKKGDVSILSKWLAGFMVKHFKDENGSKRIPGFMFNLPREYIEAFLRGLFSADGTVSLRRGIPEIRLTSVNGKLSDTVRKLLWLVGVSNSVFTETKPNRYLGRESGTHSIHVRIKDKHHFAERIGFILDRKVTKLSENLKGHTNKKRAYKYDFDLVYPKKVEEIAYDGYVYDIEVEGTHRFFANGILVHNTDGFFATIPGADAETVKKKAKEFLKYINAKLPGLLELEYEGFYVRGFFVTKKKYAVIDEEGKITTRGLEIVRRDWSEIAKETQARVLEAILRHGDVEEAVRIVKEVTEKLSKYEVPPEKLVIHEQITRELKDYKATGPHVAIAKRLAARGVKIRPGTVISYIVLKGSGRIGDRAIPFDEFDPTKHRYDADYYIENQVLPAVERILRAFGYKKEDLRYQKTRQVGLGAWLKPKGKKK
;
A
#
# COMPACT_ATOMS: atom_id res chain seq x y z
N MET A 1 28.45 2.11 -32.17
CA MET A 1 27.36 2.13 -31.17
C MET A 1 26.43 3.34 -31.36
N ILE A 2 25.11 3.17 -31.22
CA ILE A 2 24.14 4.27 -31.15
C ILE A 2 24.01 4.74 -29.68
N LEU A 3 24.05 6.06 -29.46
CA LEU A 3 23.90 6.68 -28.14
C LEU A 3 22.44 7.08 -27.87
N ASP A 4 21.84 7.81 -28.81
CA ASP A 4 20.50 8.39 -28.72
C ASP A 4 19.93 8.73 -30.12
N VAL A 5 18.63 8.99 -30.22
CA VAL A 5 17.95 9.40 -31.47
C VAL A 5 16.92 10.49 -31.19
N ASP A 6 16.94 11.58 -31.97
CA ASP A 6 15.88 12.59 -31.97
C ASP A 6 15.38 12.93 -33.40
N TYR A 7 14.58 13.99 -33.52
CA TYR A 7 14.29 14.60 -34.81
C TYR A 7 14.28 16.13 -34.72
N ILE A 8 14.65 16.77 -35.83
CA ILE A 8 14.47 18.20 -36.10
C ILE A 8 13.46 18.40 -37.23
N THR A 9 13.14 19.64 -37.56
CA THR A 9 12.23 19.97 -38.67
C THR A 9 12.93 20.90 -39.66
N GLU A 10 13.20 20.42 -40.87
CA GLU A 10 13.79 21.16 -41.98
C GLU A 10 12.69 21.38 -43.04
N ASP A 11 12.45 22.61 -43.48
CA ASP A 11 11.41 22.98 -44.47
C ASP A 11 10.00 22.41 -44.20
N GLY A 12 9.67 22.19 -42.92
CA GLY A 12 8.40 21.59 -42.48
C GLY A 12 8.35 20.06 -42.54
N LYS A 13 9.38 19.39 -43.05
CA LYS A 13 9.57 17.94 -43.01
C LYS A 13 10.35 17.53 -41.76
N PRO A 14 10.08 16.36 -41.16
CA PRO A 14 10.90 15.85 -40.07
C PRO A 14 12.23 15.29 -40.62
N VAL A 15 13.29 15.43 -39.84
CA VAL A 15 14.59 14.79 -40.11
C VAL A 15 15.06 14.12 -38.84
N ILE A 16 15.21 12.81 -38.86
CA ILE A 16 15.73 12.02 -37.75
C ILE A 16 17.23 12.32 -37.61
N ARG A 17 17.72 12.48 -36.38
CA ARG A 17 19.15 12.52 -36.07
C ARG A 17 19.53 11.31 -35.22
N VAL A 18 20.49 10.51 -35.68
CA VAL A 18 21.02 9.35 -34.95
C VAL A 18 22.40 9.72 -34.42
N PHE A 19 22.52 9.85 -33.10
CA PHE A 19 23.79 10.15 -32.43
C PHE A 19 24.59 8.86 -32.23
N LYS A 20 25.81 8.80 -32.76
CA LYS A 20 26.66 7.60 -32.72
C LYS A 20 28.04 7.87 -32.13
N LYS A 21 28.60 6.81 -31.55
CA LYS A 21 30.03 6.63 -31.30
C LYS A 21 30.51 5.50 -32.23
N ASP A 22 31.57 5.73 -32.99
CA ASP A 22 32.10 4.78 -33.97
C ASP A 22 33.62 4.89 -33.99
N LYS A 23 34.32 3.83 -33.55
CA LYS A 23 35.79 3.79 -33.38
C LYS A 23 36.31 4.97 -32.55
N GLY A 24 35.58 5.32 -31.49
CA GLY A 24 35.91 6.47 -30.63
C GLY A 24 35.46 7.85 -31.16
N GLU A 25 35.13 7.98 -32.45
CA GLU A 25 34.65 9.24 -33.05
C GLU A 25 33.15 9.46 -32.78
N PHE A 26 32.73 10.70 -32.55
CA PHE A 26 31.32 11.08 -32.48
C PHE A 26 30.78 11.44 -33.88
N LYS A 27 29.62 10.89 -34.25
CA LYS A 27 28.98 11.09 -35.57
C LYS A 27 27.49 11.35 -35.41
N ILE A 28 26.91 12.13 -36.33
CA ILE A 28 25.46 12.33 -36.47
C ILE A 28 25.05 11.88 -37.86
N GLU A 29 24.20 10.86 -37.93
CA GLU A 29 23.52 10.46 -39.18
C GLU A 29 22.14 11.10 -39.27
N TYR A 30 21.69 11.37 -40.50
CA TYR A 30 20.44 12.06 -40.78
C TYR A 30 19.57 11.21 -41.73
N ASP A 31 18.37 10.83 -41.31
CA ASP A 31 17.35 10.19 -42.18
C ASP A 31 16.23 11.19 -42.46
N ARG A 32 16.00 11.47 -43.76
CA ARG A 32 15.00 12.41 -44.29
C ARG A 32 13.83 11.72 -44.99
N GLU A 33 13.82 10.39 -45.02
CA GLU A 33 12.86 9.56 -45.76
C GLU A 33 11.82 8.91 -44.84
N PHE A 34 12.14 8.75 -43.55
CA PHE A 34 11.24 8.11 -42.60
C PHE A 34 9.90 8.86 -42.43
N GLU A 35 8.80 8.15 -42.67
CA GLU A 35 7.46 8.73 -42.67
C GLU A 35 6.69 8.46 -41.36
N PRO A 36 6.07 9.47 -40.72
CA PRO A 36 5.16 9.25 -39.60
C PRO A 36 3.85 8.65 -40.08
N TYR A 37 3.33 7.65 -39.35
CA TYR A 37 2.11 6.94 -39.73
C TYR A 37 1.25 6.51 -38.54
N ILE A 38 -0.01 6.13 -38.83
CA ILE A 38 -0.92 5.40 -37.92
C ILE A 38 -1.54 4.22 -38.67
N TYR A 39 -2.16 3.28 -37.96
CA TYR A 39 -3.05 2.28 -38.59
C TYR A 39 -4.51 2.66 -38.39
N ALA A 40 -5.37 2.36 -39.36
CA ALA A 40 -6.83 2.45 -39.27
C ALA A 40 -7.47 1.10 -39.64
N LEU A 41 -8.36 0.60 -38.80
CA LEU A 41 -9.22 -0.54 -39.11
C LEU A 41 -10.54 -0.01 -39.68
N LEU A 42 -10.87 -0.38 -40.92
CA LEU A 42 -12.10 0.04 -41.59
C LEU A 42 -13.18 -1.04 -41.51
N ARG A 43 -14.44 -0.66 -41.74
CA ARG A 43 -15.57 -1.57 -41.93
C ARG A 43 -15.57 -2.24 -43.31
N ASP A 44 -15.10 -1.51 -44.30
CA ASP A 44 -14.99 -1.89 -45.71
C ASP A 44 -13.82 -1.11 -46.33
N ASP A 45 -13.16 -1.67 -47.34
CA ASP A 45 -12.00 -1.03 -47.97
C ASP A 45 -12.38 0.16 -48.86
N SER A 46 -13.59 0.18 -49.43
CA SER A 46 -14.07 1.27 -50.31
C SER A 46 -14.06 2.64 -49.64
N ALA A 47 -14.17 2.68 -48.31
CA ALA A 47 -14.12 3.91 -47.53
C ALA A 47 -12.74 4.59 -47.51
N ILE A 48 -11.65 3.94 -47.96
CA ILE A 48 -10.31 4.54 -47.90
C ILE A 48 -10.22 5.86 -48.67
N GLU A 49 -10.93 5.97 -49.78
CA GLU A 49 -11.05 7.19 -50.57
C GLU A 49 -11.62 8.37 -49.76
N GLU A 50 -12.56 8.12 -48.85
CA GLU A 50 -13.12 9.15 -47.97
C GLU A 50 -12.13 9.52 -46.87
N ILE A 51 -11.39 8.53 -46.34
CA ILE A 51 -10.37 8.73 -45.30
C ILE A 51 -9.18 9.56 -45.81
N GLU A 52 -8.69 9.33 -47.03
CA GLU A 52 -7.61 10.14 -47.61
C GLU A 52 -8.03 11.59 -47.87
N LYS A 53 -9.33 11.83 -48.10
CA LYS A 53 -9.92 13.17 -48.28
C LYS A 53 -10.11 13.92 -46.94
N ILE A 54 -9.91 13.29 -45.78
CA ILE A 54 -9.98 13.96 -44.47
C ILE A 54 -8.84 14.98 -44.32
N THR A 55 -9.19 16.20 -43.91
CA THR A 55 -8.23 17.27 -43.62
C THR A 55 -8.33 17.79 -42.20
N ALA A 56 -7.22 18.31 -41.67
CA ALA A 56 -7.12 19.05 -40.42
C ALA A 56 -6.27 20.32 -40.62
N GLU A 57 -6.02 21.07 -39.55
CA GLU A 57 -5.17 22.26 -39.60
C GLU A 57 -4.12 22.20 -38.48
N ARG A 58 -2.90 22.64 -38.78
CA ARG A 58 -1.83 22.84 -37.81
C ARG A 58 -1.09 24.13 -38.14
N HIS A 59 -1.21 25.14 -37.27
CA HIS A 59 -0.59 26.47 -37.42
C HIS A 59 -0.86 27.12 -38.79
N GLY A 60 -2.13 27.20 -39.23
CA GLY A 60 -2.52 27.79 -40.52
C GLY A 60 -2.19 26.92 -41.75
N LYS A 61 -1.58 25.74 -41.58
CA LYS A 61 -1.31 24.80 -42.68
C LYS A 61 -2.32 23.66 -42.68
N VAL A 62 -2.85 23.34 -43.86
CA VAL A 62 -3.73 22.19 -44.07
C VAL A 62 -2.94 20.90 -43.92
N VAL A 63 -3.41 20.03 -43.03
CA VAL A 63 -2.92 18.68 -42.80
C VAL A 63 -3.85 17.70 -43.52
N LYS A 64 -3.28 16.70 -44.19
CA LYS A 64 -4.01 15.61 -44.86
C LYS A 64 -3.23 14.29 -44.75
N VAL A 65 -3.87 13.18 -45.11
CA VAL A 65 -3.15 11.92 -45.39
C VAL A 65 -2.23 12.14 -46.60
N LYS A 66 -0.99 11.63 -46.54
CA LYS A 66 0.00 11.71 -47.63
C LYS A 66 -0.18 10.57 -48.63
N ARG A 67 -0.39 9.37 -48.12
CA ARG A 67 -0.72 8.12 -48.85
C ARG A 67 -1.31 7.10 -47.86
N ALA A 68 -2.14 6.19 -48.35
CA ALA A 68 -2.58 5.00 -47.63
C ALA A 68 -1.98 3.71 -48.22
N GLU A 69 -1.86 2.66 -47.40
CA GLU A 69 -1.36 1.35 -47.81
C GLU A 69 -2.09 0.23 -47.04
N LYS A 70 -2.67 -0.77 -47.72
CA LYS A 70 -3.38 -1.87 -47.04
C LYS A 70 -2.40 -2.96 -46.63
N VAL A 71 -2.35 -3.29 -45.34
CA VAL A 71 -1.44 -4.31 -44.78
C VAL A 71 -2.17 -5.34 -43.92
N LYS A 72 -1.64 -6.57 -43.95
CA LYS A 72 -2.08 -7.67 -43.10
C LYS A 72 -1.27 -7.69 -41.81
N LYS A 73 -1.97 -7.68 -40.67
CA LYS A 73 -1.42 -7.68 -39.30
C LYS A 73 -2.01 -8.83 -38.50
N LYS A 74 -1.48 -9.04 -37.30
CA LYS A 74 -2.18 -9.79 -36.24
C LYS A 74 -2.67 -8.80 -35.18
N PHE A 75 -3.79 -9.07 -34.55
CA PHE A 75 -4.26 -8.35 -33.36
C PHE A 75 -4.89 -9.35 -32.40
N LEU A 76 -4.38 -9.42 -31.17
CA LEU A 76 -4.75 -10.42 -30.17
C LEU A 76 -4.71 -11.87 -30.73
N GLY A 77 -3.66 -12.17 -31.51
CA GLY A 77 -3.49 -13.48 -32.15
C GLY A 77 -4.57 -13.85 -33.17
N ARG A 78 -5.37 -12.89 -33.68
CA ARG A 78 -6.25 -13.06 -34.85
C ARG A 78 -5.66 -12.30 -36.03
N SER A 79 -5.74 -12.83 -37.26
CA SER A 79 -5.37 -12.06 -38.44
C SER A 79 -6.35 -10.90 -38.64
N VAL A 80 -5.84 -9.73 -39.01
CA VAL A 80 -6.63 -8.53 -39.32
C VAL A 80 -5.99 -7.80 -40.48
N GLU A 81 -6.78 -7.10 -41.28
CA GLU A 81 -6.29 -6.23 -42.35
C GLU A 81 -6.60 -4.78 -41.96
N VAL A 82 -5.61 -3.90 -42.11
CA VAL A 82 -5.67 -2.50 -41.68
C VAL A 82 -4.97 -1.62 -42.70
N TRP A 83 -5.38 -0.36 -42.78
CA TRP A 83 -4.74 0.64 -43.63
C TRP A 83 -3.70 1.41 -42.84
N VAL A 84 -2.45 1.44 -43.32
CA VAL A 84 -1.42 2.36 -42.86
C VAL A 84 -1.71 3.71 -43.48
N LEU A 85 -1.89 4.74 -42.66
CA LEU A 85 -2.10 6.12 -43.11
C LEU A 85 -0.82 6.90 -42.80
N TYR A 86 -0.14 7.37 -43.83
CA TYR A 86 1.11 8.12 -43.72
C TYR A 86 0.85 9.63 -43.75
N PHE A 87 1.71 10.40 -43.09
CA PHE A 87 1.62 11.87 -42.98
C PHE A 87 2.96 12.54 -43.30
N THR A 88 2.97 13.86 -43.46
CA THR A 88 4.20 14.61 -43.79
C THR A 88 5.08 14.84 -42.55
N HIS A 89 4.47 15.11 -41.39
CA HIS A 89 5.20 15.47 -40.17
C HIS A 89 4.57 14.83 -38.92
N PRO A 90 5.34 14.39 -37.89
CA PRO A 90 4.79 13.66 -36.75
C PRO A 90 3.80 14.47 -35.89
N GLN A 91 3.82 15.81 -35.96
CA GLN A 91 2.81 16.64 -35.30
C GLN A 91 1.47 16.71 -36.06
N ASP A 92 1.41 16.23 -37.30
CA ASP A 92 0.17 16.14 -38.08
C ASP A 92 -0.77 15.09 -37.48
N VAL A 93 -0.22 13.98 -37.00
CA VAL A 93 -0.97 12.85 -36.40
C VAL A 93 -1.86 13.32 -35.25
N PRO A 94 -1.38 14.04 -34.20
CA PRO A 94 -2.25 14.63 -33.18
C PRO A 94 -3.36 15.56 -33.71
N ALA A 95 -3.15 16.26 -34.82
CA ALA A 95 -4.11 17.21 -35.38
C ALA A 95 -5.26 16.52 -36.14
N ILE A 96 -4.99 15.39 -36.82
CA ILE A 96 -5.94 14.73 -37.72
C ILE A 96 -6.55 13.43 -37.17
N ARG A 97 -5.85 12.70 -36.29
CA ARG A 97 -6.26 11.36 -35.83
C ARG A 97 -7.68 11.31 -35.23
N ASP A 98 -8.08 12.35 -34.50
CA ASP A 98 -9.40 12.40 -33.85
C ASP A 98 -10.53 12.80 -34.81
N LYS A 99 -10.22 13.25 -36.04
CA LYS A 99 -11.17 13.30 -37.16
C LYS A 99 -11.32 11.94 -37.82
N ILE A 100 -10.20 11.28 -38.13
CA ILE A 100 -10.16 9.92 -38.73
C ILE A 100 -10.93 8.93 -37.85
N ARG A 101 -10.64 8.88 -36.53
CA ARG A 101 -11.33 8.02 -35.57
C ARG A 101 -12.85 8.25 -35.49
N LYS A 102 -13.34 9.46 -35.81
CA LYS A 102 -14.78 9.79 -35.78
C LYS A 102 -15.50 9.45 -37.09
N HIS A 103 -14.78 9.02 -38.13
CA HIS A 103 -15.39 8.68 -39.40
C HIS A 103 -16.24 7.40 -39.26
N PRO A 104 -17.50 7.36 -39.75
CA PRO A 104 -18.40 6.22 -39.50
C PRO A 104 -17.87 4.86 -39.99
N ALA A 105 -17.05 4.88 -41.05
CA ALA A 105 -16.42 3.69 -41.63
C ALA A 105 -15.16 3.20 -40.87
N VAL A 106 -14.63 3.98 -39.92
CA VAL A 106 -13.49 3.56 -39.06
C VAL A 106 -14.03 2.85 -37.82
N ILE A 107 -13.40 1.72 -37.49
CA ILE A 107 -13.70 0.93 -36.28
C ILE A 107 -12.85 1.43 -35.11
N ASP A 108 -11.53 1.51 -35.29
CA ASP A 108 -10.60 2.29 -34.45
C ASP A 108 -9.31 2.59 -35.23
N ILE A 109 -8.47 3.46 -34.68
CA ILE A 109 -7.10 3.75 -35.13
C ILE A 109 -6.09 3.25 -34.10
N TYR A 110 -4.87 2.91 -34.52
CA TYR A 110 -3.84 2.31 -33.66
C TYR A 110 -2.47 2.98 -33.82
N GLU A 111 -1.65 2.87 -32.78
CA GLU A 111 -0.23 3.30 -32.73
C GLU A 111 0.03 4.82 -32.91
N TYR A 112 -1.03 5.63 -32.91
CA TYR A 112 -1.06 7.10 -33.09
C TYR A 112 -0.42 7.96 -31.97
N ASP A 113 0.23 7.32 -31.00
CA ASP A 113 0.82 7.94 -29.81
C ASP A 113 2.27 7.47 -29.50
N ILE A 114 2.93 6.82 -30.48
CA ILE A 114 4.35 6.46 -30.38
C ILE A 114 5.22 7.67 -30.77
N PRO A 115 6.18 8.12 -29.93
CA PRO A 115 7.06 9.23 -30.27
C PRO A 115 7.95 8.92 -31.48
N PHE A 116 8.09 9.86 -32.40
CA PHE A 116 8.66 9.64 -33.74
C PHE A 116 10.08 9.04 -33.75
N ALA A 117 10.99 9.54 -32.91
CA ALA A 117 12.35 8.96 -32.79
C ALA A 117 12.36 7.54 -32.18
N LYS A 118 11.34 7.19 -31.38
CA LYS A 118 11.19 5.85 -30.80
C LYS A 118 10.56 4.87 -31.79
N ARG A 119 9.61 5.34 -32.61
CA ARG A 119 9.08 4.66 -33.80
C ARG A 119 10.23 4.32 -34.76
N TYR A 120 11.13 5.27 -35.04
CA TYR A 120 12.31 5.06 -35.88
C TYR A 120 13.21 3.92 -35.40
N LEU A 121 13.57 3.91 -34.11
CA LEU A 121 14.38 2.83 -33.51
C LEU A 121 13.71 1.46 -33.67
N ILE A 122 12.40 1.38 -33.41
CA ILE A 122 11.63 0.13 -33.55
C ILE A 122 11.61 -0.35 -35.01
N ASP A 123 11.31 0.55 -35.96
CA ASP A 123 11.00 0.18 -37.33
C ASP A 123 12.24 -0.15 -38.16
N LYS A 124 13.34 0.58 -37.93
CA LYS A 124 14.66 0.29 -38.51
C LYS A 124 15.40 -0.85 -37.77
N GLY A 125 14.79 -1.42 -36.72
CA GLY A 125 15.35 -2.51 -35.91
C GLY A 125 16.57 -2.11 -35.05
N LEU A 126 16.83 -0.82 -34.88
CA LEU A 126 18.07 -0.29 -34.30
C LEU A 126 18.08 -0.40 -32.77
N VAL A 127 19.23 -0.82 -32.23
CA VAL A 127 19.43 -1.03 -30.79
C VAL A 127 20.44 -0.02 -30.22
N PRO A 128 20.00 0.95 -29.40
CA PRO A 128 20.91 1.81 -28.66
C PRO A 128 21.82 1.01 -27.72
N MET A 129 23.02 1.54 -27.49
CA MET A 129 24.08 0.92 -26.71
C MET A 129 24.61 -0.42 -27.26
N GLU A 130 24.34 -0.78 -28.52
CA GLU A 130 24.89 -2.01 -29.14
C GLU A 130 26.33 -1.84 -29.67
N GLY A 131 27.12 -2.90 -29.51
CA GLY A 131 28.58 -2.91 -29.67
C GLY A 131 29.35 -2.72 -28.36
N ASP A 132 30.67 -2.79 -28.46
CA ASP A 132 31.63 -2.69 -27.34
C ASP A 132 32.48 -1.41 -27.43
N GLU A 133 31.90 -0.32 -27.96
CA GLU A 133 32.52 1.01 -28.01
C GLU A 133 32.73 1.57 -26.60
N GLU A 134 33.95 1.98 -26.30
CA GLU A 134 34.28 2.69 -25.06
C GLU A 134 33.75 4.14 -25.09
N LEU A 135 33.18 4.59 -23.97
CA LEU A 135 32.61 5.92 -23.83
C LEU A 135 33.40 6.74 -22.82
N LYS A 136 33.64 8.01 -23.14
CA LYS A 136 34.18 8.97 -22.19
C LYS A 136 33.09 9.38 -21.20
N LEU A 137 33.21 8.92 -19.95
CA LEU A 137 32.38 9.33 -18.83
C LEU A 137 33.04 10.52 -18.12
N MET A 138 32.25 11.51 -17.72
CA MET A 138 32.67 12.64 -16.88
C MET A 138 31.53 12.98 -15.91
N SER A 139 31.81 13.11 -14.61
CA SER A 139 30.87 13.67 -13.65
C SER A 139 31.05 15.18 -13.51
N PHE A 140 30.03 15.86 -13.00
CA PHE A 140 30.18 17.17 -12.39
C PHE A 140 29.16 17.38 -11.27
N ASP A 141 29.44 18.33 -10.39
CA ASP A 141 28.59 18.79 -9.29
C ASP A 141 28.81 20.30 -9.06
N ILE A 142 27.94 20.98 -8.29
CA ILE A 142 27.99 22.43 -8.07
C ILE A 142 27.70 22.83 -6.61
N GLU A 143 28.58 23.65 -6.03
CA GLU A 143 28.33 24.31 -4.75
C GLU A 143 27.67 25.66 -4.97
N THR A 144 26.64 25.99 -4.18
CA THR A 144 25.89 27.24 -4.33
C THR A 144 25.76 27.97 -3.01
N LEU A 145 25.87 29.31 -3.04
CA LEU A 145 25.50 30.10 -1.88
C LEU A 145 24.00 29.97 -1.66
N TYR A 146 23.61 29.66 -0.43
CA TYR A 146 22.22 29.47 -0.04
C TYR A 146 21.96 30.24 1.25
N HIS A 147 20.91 31.06 1.23
CA HIS A 147 20.36 31.69 2.42
C HIS A 147 18.89 31.30 2.54
N GLU A 148 18.41 31.04 3.76
CA GLU A 148 17.06 30.55 3.98
C GLU A 148 16.01 31.58 3.53
N GLY A 149 15.17 31.19 2.57
CA GLY A 149 14.09 32.02 2.04
C GLY A 149 14.31 32.55 0.62
N GLU A 150 15.53 32.44 0.07
CA GLU A 150 15.81 32.91 -1.29
C GLU A 150 15.03 32.15 -2.39
N GLU A 151 14.83 32.82 -3.53
CA GLU A 151 14.37 32.14 -4.74
C GLU A 151 15.50 31.30 -5.36
N PHE A 152 15.18 30.08 -5.79
CA PHE A 152 16.10 29.17 -6.49
C PHE A 152 16.90 29.88 -7.61
N GLY A 153 18.24 29.87 -7.49
CA GLY A 153 19.16 30.53 -8.41
C GLY A 153 19.52 31.99 -8.07
N THR A 154 19.12 32.51 -6.90
CA THR A 154 19.40 33.89 -6.45
C THR A 154 20.85 34.07 -6.00
N GLY A 155 21.32 33.23 -5.07
CA GLY A 155 22.74 33.08 -4.73
C GLY A 155 23.62 32.67 -5.94
N PRO A 156 24.91 33.04 -5.94
CA PRO A 156 25.89 32.55 -6.92
C PRO A 156 26.25 31.08 -6.73
N ILE A 157 26.65 30.43 -7.82
CA ILE A 157 27.46 29.21 -7.76
C ILE A 157 28.85 29.63 -7.24
N LEU A 158 29.41 28.85 -6.33
CA LEU A 158 30.67 29.11 -5.62
C LEU A 158 31.80 28.26 -6.18
N MET A 159 31.49 27.01 -6.50
CA MET A 159 32.40 26.02 -7.06
C MET A 159 31.68 25.17 -8.10
N ILE A 160 32.40 24.75 -9.13
CA ILE A 160 31.96 23.70 -10.05
C ILE A 160 33.05 22.63 -10.04
N SER A 161 32.72 21.44 -9.56
CA SER A 161 33.65 20.30 -9.54
C SER A 161 33.35 19.34 -10.67
N TYR A 162 34.38 18.58 -11.09
CA TYR A 162 34.24 17.53 -12.09
C TYR A 162 35.27 16.43 -11.88
N ALA A 163 34.93 15.20 -12.32
CA ALA A 163 35.86 14.08 -12.29
C ALA A 163 35.69 13.15 -13.51
N ASP A 164 36.78 12.50 -13.89
CA ASP A 164 36.83 11.42 -14.88
C ASP A 164 37.86 10.35 -14.46
N GLU A 165 38.38 9.54 -15.39
CA GLU A 165 39.41 8.52 -15.08
C GLU A 165 40.78 9.10 -14.73
N SER A 166 41.06 10.35 -15.15
CA SER A 166 42.39 10.97 -15.05
C SER A 166 42.52 11.90 -13.86
N GLU A 167 41.46 12.62 -13.48
CA GLU A 167 41.51 13.64 -12.44
C GLU A 167 40.13 13.91 -11.80
N ALA A 168 40.17 14.54 -10.62
CA ALA A 168 39.05 15.29 -10.06
C ALA A 168 39.53 16.71 -9.75
N ARG A 169 38.82 17.74 -10.23
CA ARG A 169 39.16 19.16 -10.06
C ARG A 169 37.96 19.98 -9.60
N VAL A 170 38.24 21.18 -9.12
CA VAL A 170 37.25 22.19 -8.71
C VAL A 170 37.60 23.53 -9.34
N ILE A 171 36.66 24.18 -10.01
CA ILE A 171 36.81 25.56 -10.49
C ILE A 171 36.08 26.47 -9.49
N THR A 172 36.70 27.57 -9.06
CA THR A 172 36.10 28.53 -8.11
C THR A 172 36.59 29.96 -8.34
N TRP A 173 35.90 30.96 -7.77
CA TRP A 173 36.25 32.38 -7.89
C TRP A 173 36.70 33.06 -6.58
N LYS A 174 37.08 32.27 -5.57
CA LYS A 174 37.87 32.73 -4.42
C LYS A 174 39.24 32.05 -4.37
N LYS A 175 40.23 32.71 -3.77
CA LYS A 175 41.57 32.14 -3.59
C LYS A 175 41.52 30.98 -2.60
N ILE A 176 41.91 29.79 -3.05
CA ILE A 176 42.10 28.57 -2.25
C ILE A 176 43.39 27.91 -2.78
N ASP A 177 44.32 27.53 -1.91
CA ASP A 177 45.65 27.08 -2.31
C ASP A 177 45.76 25.55 -2.28
N LEU A 178 45.17 24.89 -3.29
CA LEU A 178 45.09 23.43 -3.40
C LEU A 178 45.35 22.99 -4.85
N PRO A 179 46.11 21.90 -5.10
CA PRO A 179 46.61 21.55 -6.44
C PRO A 179 45.52 21.13 -7.45
N TYR A 180 44.33 20.79 -6.96
CA TYR A 180 43.15 20.43 -7.76
C TYR A 180 42.15 21.60 -7.94
N VAL A 181 42.48 22.81 -7.49
CA VAL A 181 41.60 23.98 -7.55
C VAL A 181 42.04 24.98 -8.62
N ASP A 182 41.19 25.18 -9.63
CA ASP A 182 41.35 26.19 -10.68
C ASP A 182 40.67 27.51 -10.24
N VAL A 183 41.44 28.44 -9.70
CA VAL A 183 40.94 29.76 -9.29
C VAL A 183 40.79 30.68 -10.51
N VAL A 184 39.61 31.28 -10.67
CA VAL A 184 39.28 32.27 -11.72
C VAL A 184 38.76 33.58 -11.10
N SER A 185 38.48 34.58 -11.93
CA SER A 185 38.12 35.93 -11.45
C SER A 185 36.67 36.11 -10.98
N THR A 186 35.71 35.35 -11.52
CA THR A 186 34.26 35.52 -11.25
C THR A 186 33.47 34.23 -11.49
N GLU A 187 32.25 34.16 -10.96
CA GLU A 187 31.24 33.14 -11.31
C GLU A 187 31.05 33.00 -12.84
N LYS A 188 31.08 34.11 -13.57
CA LYS A 188 30.93 34.13 -15.04
C LYS A 188 32.07 33.41 -15.74
N GLU A 189 33.32 33.66 -15.33
CA GLU A 189 34.47 32.96 -15.90
C GLU A 189 34.59 31.50 -15.39
N MET A 190 34.06 31.19 -14.20
CA MET A 190 33.99 29.82 -13.67
C MET A 190 33.05 28.95 -14.52
N ILE A 191 31.84 29.43 -14.80
CA ILE A 191 30.87 28.74 -15.68
C ILE A 191 31.47 28.59 -17.09
N LYS A 192 32.08 29.64 -17.66
CA LYS A 192 32.79 29.54 -18.94
C LYS A 192 33.93 28.51 -18.92
N ARG A 193 34.72 28.45 -17.84
CA ARG A 193 35.81 27.45 -17.71
C ARG A 193 35.24 26.04 -17.66
N PHE A 194 34.15 25.80 -16.96
CA PHE A 194 33.45 24.51 -16.96
C PHE A 194 32.94 24.14 -18.37
N LEU A 195 32.25 25.05 -19.07
CA LEU A 195 31.80 24.83 -20.46
C LEU A 195 32.98 24.52 -21.39
N LYS A 196 34.11 25.22 -21.22
CA LYS A 196 35.36 24.97 -21.94
C LYS A 196 35.92 23.58 -21.62
N VAL A 197 35.99 23.16 -20.35
CA VAL A 197 36.46 21.82 -19.94
C VAL A 197 35.59 20.71 -20.55
N VAL A 198 34.26 20.82 -20.51
CA VAL A 198 33.37 19.81 -21.12
C VAL A 198 33.57 19.74 -22.64
N LYS A 199 33.86 20.87 -23.30
CA LYS A 199 34.21 20.90 -24.73
C LYS A 199 35.62 20.34 -25.02
N GLU A 200 36.58 20.51 -24.11
CA GLU A 200 37.96 20.02 -24.24
C GLU A 200 38.07 18.51 -24.02
N LYS A 201 37.41 17.96 -22.99
CA LYS A 201 37.38 16.52 -22.70
C LYS A 201 36.42 15.75 -23.62
N ASP A 202 35.38 16.43 -24.10
CA ASP A 202 34.29 15.93 -24.94
C ASP A 202 33.69 14.58 -24.48
N PRO A 203 33.07 14.53 -23.28
CA PRO A 203 32.51 13.30 -22.72
C PRO A 203 31.25 12.85 -23.48
N ASP A 204 31.16 11.56 -23.76
CA ASP A 204 29.96 10.94 -24.33
C ASP A 204 28.85 10.81 -23.28
N VAL A 205 29.21 10.72 -21.99
CA VAL A 205 28.29 10.62 -20.86
C VAL A 205 28.61 11.69 -19.82
N LEU A 206 27.64 12.55 -19.52
CA LEU A 206 27.69 13.48 -18.39
C LEU A 206 26.92 12.87 -17.22
N ILE A 207 27.57 12.72 -16.07
CA ILE A 207 27.03 12.05 -14.88
C ILE A 207 26.76 13.08 -13.79
N THR A 208 25.59 13.01 -13.17
CA THR A 208 25.20 13.89 -12.04
C THR A 208 24.48 13.08 -10.96
N TYR A 209 24.32 13.67 -9.78
CA TYR A 209 23.46 13.14 -8.73
C TYR A 209 22.28 14.09 -8.48
N ASN A 210 21.11 13.80 -9.06
CA ASN A 210 19.90 14.66 -9.05
C ASN A 210 20.01 15.94 -9.93
N GLY A 211 20.98 15.99 -10.86
CA GLY A 211 21.15 17.10 -11.82
C GLY A 211 19.97 17.33 -12.76
N ASP A 212 19.07 16.36 -12.93
CA ASP A 212 17.78 16.57 -13.60
C ASP A 212 16.91 17.64 -12.92
N ASN A 213 17.11 17.88 -11.62
CA ASN A 213 16.22 18.71 -10.78
C ASN A 213 16.96 19.79 -9.96
N PHE A 214 18.30 19.80 -9.93
CA PHE A 214 19.11 20.84 -9.29
C PHE A 214 20.11 21.48 -10.29
N ASP A 215 21.22 20.81 -10.57
CA ASP A 215 22.45 21.33 -11.17
C ASP A 215 22.21 22.10 -12.48
N PHE A 216 21.64 21.42 -13.48
CA PHE A 216 21.39 22.01 -14.80
C PHE A 216 20.37 23.16 -14.74
N ALA A 217 19.42 23.11 -13.80
CA ALA A 217 18.44 24.19 -13.61
C ALA A 217 19.07 25.41 -12.92
N TYR A 218 19.98 25.19 -11.97
CA TYR A 218 20.72 26.26 -11.29
C TYR A 218 21.72 26.91 -12.26
N LEU A 219 22.56 26.11 -12.94
CA LEU A 219 23.50 26.56 -13.98
C LEU A 219 22.79 27.36 -15.07
N LYS A 220 21.66 26.87 -15.61
CA LYS A 220 20.87 27.64 -16.58
C LYS A 220 20.43 28.99 -15.99
N LYS A 221 19.93 29.01 -14.74
CA LYS A 221 19.45 30.25 -14.12
C LYS A 221 20.57 31.27 -13.88
N ARG A 222 21.80 30.82 -13.62
CA ARG A 222 22.98 31.69 -13.54
C ARG A 222 23.47 32.13 -14.91
N CYS A 223 23.44 31.27 -15.93
CA CYS A 223 23.75 31.63 -17.31
C CYS A 223 22.82 32.73 -17.85
N GLU A 224 21.51 32.61 -17.59
CA GLU A 224 20.50 33.65 -17.85
C GLU A 224 20.86 34.98 -17.16
N LYS A 225 21.19 34.95 -15.86
CA LYS A 225 21.50 36.14 -15.06
C LYS A 225 22.82 36.82 -15.44
N LEU A 226 23.81 36.05 -15.87
CA LEU A 226 25.18 36.53 -16.16
C LEU A 226 25.41 36.85 -17.64
N GLY A 227 24.48 36.53 -18.53
CA GLY A 227 24.70 36.64 -19.98
C GLY A 227 25.81 35.70 -20.45
N VAL A 228 25.62 34.40 -20.22
CA VAL A 228 26.45 33.29 -20.72
C VAL A 228 25.54 32.36 -21.51
N SER A 229 25.97 31.90 -22.68
CA SER A 229 25.24 30.89 -23.45
C SER A 229 25.60 29.51 -22.91
N PHE A 230 24.62 28.72 -22.47
CA PHE A 230 24.85 27.50 -21.68
C PHE A 230 25.10 26.27 -22.58
N THR A 231 26.06 26.36 -23.50
CA THR A 231 26.23 25.40 -24.61
C THR A 231 27.01 24.14 -24.18
N LEU A 232 26.28 23.04 -24.00
CA LEU A 232 26.83 21.72 -23.64
C LEU A 232 26.53 20.63 -24.67
N GLY A 233 25.53 20.82 -25.55
CA GLY A 233 25.25 19.90 -26.65
C GLY A 233 26.37 19.88 -27.70
N ARG A 234 26.67 18.72 -28.27
CA ARG A 234 27.63 18.59 -29.39
C ARG A 234 27.13 19.23 -30.69
N ASP A 235 25.83 19.45 -30.82
CA ASP A 235 25.19 20.26 -31.87
C ASP A 235 25.13 21.76 -31.51
N GLY A 236 25.78 22.18 -30.42
CA GLY A 236 25.75 23.55 -29.91
C GLY A 236 24.53 23.90 -29.07
N SER A 237 23.62 22.97 -28.77
CA SER A 237 22.43 23.28 -27.97
C SER A 237 22.76 23.58 -26.50
N GLU A 238 21.88 24.35 -25.86
CA GLU A 238 21.76 24.32 -24.39
C GLU A 238 21.12 23.00 -23.92
N PRO A 239 21.37 22.58 -22.66
CA PRO A 239 20.62 21.51 -22.00
C PRO A 239 19.12 21.76 -21.98
N LYS A 240 18.38 20.81 -22.56
CA LYS A 240 16.93 20.90 -22.73
C LYS A 240 16.21 20.31 -21.51
N ILE A 241 15.82 21.20 -20.60
CA ILE A 241 15.01 20.85 -19.42
C ILE A 241 13.59 20.49 -19.87
N GLN A 242 13.14 19.28 -19.52
CA GLN A 242 11.85 18.72 -19.91
C GLN A 242 11.07 18.27 -18.68
N ARG A 243 9.74 18.39 -18.71
CA ARG A 243 8.89 17.97 -17.60
C ARG A 243 8.53 16.48 -17.72
N MET A 244 8.87 15.70 -16.70
CA MET A 244 8.54 14.28 -16.60
C MET A 244 7.66 14.05 -15.36
N GLY A 245 6.35 14.23 -15.53
CA GLY A 245 5.37 14.07 -14.46
C GLY A 245 5.37 15.22 -13.45
N ASP A 246 5.76 14.91 -12.21
CA ASP A 246 5.96 15.87 -11.11
C ASP A 246 7.40 16.42 -11.04
N ARG A 247 8.33 15.86 -11.83
CA ARG A 247 9.75 16.24 -11.87
C ARG A 247 10.18 16.83 -13.21
N PHE A 248 11.44 17.26 -13.25
CA PHE A 248 12.15 17.54 -14.49
C PHE A 248 13.09 16.39 -14.85
N ALA A 249 13.52 16.39 -16.11
CA ALA A 249 14.60 15.59 -16.68
C ALA A 249 15.36 16.46 -17.69
N VAL A 250 16.69 16.36 -17.74
CA VAL A 250 17.51 17.23 -18.59
C VAL A 250 18.24 16.43 -19.64
N GLU A 251 18.17 16.88 -20.89
CA GLU A 251 18.74 16.24 -22.08
C GLU A 251 19.85 17.13 -22.67
N VAL A 252 21.02 16.56 -23.00
CA VAL A 252 22.18 17.27 -23.57
C VAL A 252 22.53 16.64 -24.91
N LYS A 253 22.30 17.35 -26.02
CA LYS A 253 22.29 16.73 -27.34
C LYS A 253 23.66 16.22 -27.80
N GLY A 254 23.68 15.03 -28.41
CA GLY A 254 24.90 14.30 -28.74
C GLY A 254 25.68 13.72 -27.54
N ARG A 255 25.14 13.80 -26.32
CA ARG A 255 25.68 13.20 -25.09
C ARG A 255 24.57 12.45 -24.35
N ILE A 256 24.96 11.54 -23.45
CA ILE A 256 24.01 10.89 -22.53
C ILE A 256 24.09 11.61 -21.18
N HIS A 257 23.05 12.36 -20.80
CA HIS A 257 22.95 12.82 -19.41
C HIS A 257 22.44 11.68 -18.52
N PHE A 258 23.34 11.13 -17.70
CA PHE A 258 23.10 10.02 -16.78
C PHE A 258 22.97 10.55 -15.34
N ASP A 259 21.76 10.96 -14.97
CA ASP A 259 21.43 11.25 -13.56
C ASP A 259 21.32 9.91 -12.80
N LEU A 260 22.15 9.75 -11.79
CA LEU A 260 22.22 8.56 -10.94
C LEU A 260 21.01 8.43 -10.00
N TYR A 261 20.38 9.54 -9.61
CA TYR A 261 19.30 9.57 -8.62
C TYR A 261 18.07 8.72 -8.99
N PRO A 262 17.50 8.78 -10.22
CA PRO A 262 16.41 7.89 -10.62
C PRO A 262 16.84 6.42 -10.69
N VAL A 263 18.07 6.14 -11.11
CA VAL A 263 18.61 4.77 -11.27
C VAL A 263 18.77 4.08 -9.92
N ILE A 264 19.46 4.74 -8.98
CA ILE A 264 19.71 4.19 -7.64
C ILE A 264 18.39 4.04 -6.89
N ARG A 265 17.50 5.03 -6.96
CA ARG A 265 16.17 5.00 -6.32
C ARG A 265 15.22 3.94 -6.90
N ARG A 266 15.54 3.37 -8.06
CA ARG A 266 14.87 2.19 -8.65
C ARG A 266 15.55 0.87 -8.26
N THR A 267 16.85 0.90 -7.96
CA THR A 267 17.71 -0.30 -7.85
C THR A 267 18.01 -0.71 -6.40
N ILE A 268 18.18 0.25 -5.50
CA ILE A 268 18.50 0.02 -4.08
C ILE A 268 17.44 0.70 -3.22
N ASN A 269 16.92 0.00 -2.20
CA ASN A 269 16.00 0.57 -1.22
C ASN A 269 16.76 1.00 0.04
N LEU A 270 17.25 2.24 0.04
CA LEU A 270 17.90 2.87 1.20
C LEU A 270 16.90 3.66 2.07
N PRO A 271 17.29 3.97 3.32
CA PRO A 271 16.70 5.04 4.12
C PRO A 271 16.69 6.37 3.34
N THR A 272 17.82 7.06 3.34
CA THR A 272 18.11 8.31 2.66
C THR A 272 18.71 8.03 1.28
N TYR A 273 18.62 9.02 0.40
CA TYR A 273 19.25 9.02 -0.92
C TYR A 273 20.03 10.33 -1.02
N THR A 274 20.97 10.48 -0.10
CA THR A 274 22.04 11.47 -0.18
C THR A 274 23.27 10.76 -0.75
N LEU A 275 24.22 11.51 -1.30
CA LEU A 275 25.33 10.94 -2.07
C LEU A 275 26.25 10.06 -1.20
N GLU A 276 26.42 10.44 0.06
CA GLU A 276 27.23 9.76 1.08
C GLU A 276 26.61 8.41 1.44
N ALA A 277 25.31 8.41 1.80
CA ALA A 277 24.58 7.20 2.18
C ALA A 277 24.43 6.19 1.03
N VAL A 278 24.44 6.68 -0.22
CA VAL A 278 24.52 5.84 -1.42
C VAL A 278 25.91 5.24 -1.58
N TYR A 279 26.96 6.07 -1.51
CA TYR A 279 28.34 5.64 -1.72
C TYR A 279 28.77 4.61 -0.68
N GLU A 280 28.42 4.81 0.59
CA GLU A 280 28.64 3.86 1.67
C GLU A 280 27.89 2.54 1.44
N ALA A 281 26.61 2.59 1.03
CA ALA A 281 25.82 1.39 0.78
C ALA A 281 26.23 0.61 -0.49
N VAL A 282 27.02 1.19 -1.40
CA VAL A 282 27.53 0.55 -2.62
C VAL A 282 28.96 0.05 -2.45
N PHE A 283 29.84 0.82 -1.81
CA PHE A 283 31.27 0.55 -1.72
C PHE A 283 31.79 0.22 -0.32
N GLY A 284 30.96 0.30 0.73
CA GLY A 284 31.37 0.06 2.12
C GLY A 284 32.33 1.10 2.69
N LYS A 285 32.38 2.29 2.08
CA LYS A 285 33.28 3.39 2.46
C LYS A 285 32.47 4.60 2.93
N PRO A 286 32.75 5.18 4.10
CA PRO A 286 32.12 6.45 4.49
C PRO A 286 32.56 7.59 3.56
N LYS A 287 31.81 8.69 3.56
CA LYS A 287 32.15 9.95 2.91
C LYS A 287 31.82 11.10 3.87
N GLU A 288 32.65 12.14 3.91
CA GLU A 288 32.38 13.33 4.71
C GLU A 288 31.18 14.11 4.16
N LYS A 289 30.37 14.68 5.06
CA LYS A 289 29.33 15.67 4.75
C LYS A 289 29.78 17.06 5.22
N VAL A 290 29.61 18.04 4.34
CA VAL A 290 29.56 19.46 4.69
C VAL A 290 28.13 19.95 4.42
N TYR A 291 27.58 20.76 5.32
CA TYR A 291 26.23 21.31 5.24
C TYR A 291 26.21 22.69 4.56
N ALA A 292 25.09 23.10 3.98
CA ALA A 292 24.99 24.34 3.19
C ALA A 292 25.32 25.60 4.00
N GLU A 293 25.08 25.54 5.31
CA GLU A 293 25.33 26.58 6.30
C GLU A 293 26.83 26.71 6.59
N GLU A 294 27.57 25.59 6.61
CA GLU A 294 29.03 25.58 6.70
C GLU A 294 29.65 26.14 5.42
N ILE A 295 29.11 25.79 4.25
CA ILE A 295 29.54 26.29 2.94
C ILE A 295 29.31 27.80 2.85
N ALA A 296 28.13 28.28 3.25
CA ALA A 296 27.82 29.71 3.30
C ALA A 296 28.73 30.45 4.29
N THR A 297 28.90 29.93 5.51
CA THR A 297 29.78 30.54 6.54
C THR A 297 31.22 30.63 6.05
N ALA A 298 31.80 29.54 5.53
CA ALA A 298 33.14 29.51 4.99
C ALA A 298 33.29 30.44 3.77
N TRP A 299 32.23 30.59 2.97
CA TRP A 299 32.23 31.54 1.87
C TRP A 299 32.16 33.00 2.32
N GLU A 300 31.44 33.32 3.39
CA GLU A 300 31.34 34.68 3.93
C GLU A 300 32.62 35.10 4.68
N THR A 301 33.12 34.27 5.60
CA THR A 301 34.34 34.58 6.37
C THR A 301 35.62 34.41 5.56
N GLY A 302 35.64 33.48 4.60
CA GLY A 302 36.85 33.03 3.91
C GLY A 302 37.65 31.95 4.66
N GLU A 303 37.25 31.61 5.88
CA GLU A 303 37.88 30.55 6.68
C GLU A 303 37.33 29.17 6.31
N GLY A 304 38.17 28.13 6.30
CA GLY A 304 37.73 26.76 6.01
C GLY A 304 37.38 26.44 4.54
N LEU A 305 37.57 27.38 3.61
CA LEU A 305 37.31 27.20 2.17
C LEU A 305 37.98 25.95 1.56
N GLU A 306 39.16 25.56 2.05
CA GLU A 306 39.87 24.33 1.64
C GLU A 306 39.05 23.05 1.91
N ARG A 307 38.29 23.01 3.01
CA ARG A 307 37.41 21.87 3.34
C ARG A 307 36.21 21.81 2.40
N VAL A 308 35.64 22.97 2.05
CA VAL A 308 34.56 23.07 1.05
C VAL A 308 35.07 22.61 -0.33
N ALA A 309 36.25 23.06 -0.75
CA ALA A 309 36.86 22.62 -2.00
C ALA A 309 37.18 21.10 -2.03
N ARG A 310 37.61 20.53 -0.90
CA ARG A 310 37.79 19.07 -0.76
C ARG A 310 36.46 18.32 -0.86
N TYR A 311 35.42 18.81 -0.16
CA TYR A 311 34.08 18.22 -0.21
C TYR A 311 33.51 18.22 -1.64
N SER A 312 33.59 19.36 -2.34
CA SER A 312 33.09 19.50 -3.71
C SER A 312 33.85 18.60 -4.70
N MET A 313 35.18 18.47 -4.55
CA MET A 313 36.00 17.52 -5.31
C MET A 313 35.55 16.08 -5.07
N GLU A 314 35.25 15.71 -3.82
CA GLU A 314 34.74 14.39 -3.50
C GLU A 314 33.36 14.12 -4.07
N ASP A 315 32.42 15.08 -4.05
CA ASP A 315 31.07 14.89 -4.62
C ASP A 315 31.14 14.55 -6.11
N ALA A 316 31.99 15.24 -6.88
CA ALA A 316 32.27 14.86 -8.26
C ALA A 316 32.93 13.47 -8.36
N ARG A 317 33.97 13.17 -7.56
CA ARG A 317 34.69 11.87 -7.61
C ARG A 317 33.78 10.69 -7.29
N VAL A 318 32.97 10.75 -6.23
CA VAL A 318 32.07 9.64 -5.87
C VAL A 318 30.90 9.51 -6.84
N THR A 319 30.41 10.63 -7.39
CA THR A 319 29.43 10.62 -8.50
C THR A 319 30.00 9.95 -9.74
N TYR A 320 31.29 10.13 -10.03
CA TYR A 320 31.99 9.44 -11.10
C TYR A 320 32.11 7.92 -10.83
N GLU A 321 32.55 7.52 -9.63
CA GLU A 321 32.70 6.10 -9.24
C GLU A 321 31.36 5.34 -9.23
N LEU A 322 30.31 5.95 -8.67
CA LEU A 322 28.94 5.42 -8.77
C LEU A 322 28.47 5.37 -10.23
N GLY A 323 28.84 6.38 -11.03
CA GLY A 323 28.63 6.44 -12.48
C GLY A 323 29.13 5.18 -13.18
N ARG A 324 30.40 4.82 -12.96
CA ARG A 324 31.03 3.61 -13.53
C ARG A 324 30.37 2.31 -13.11
N GLU A 325 29.83 2.22 -11.89
CA GLU A 325 29.17 1.01 -11.38
C GLU A 325 27.74 0.83 -11.94
N PHE A 326 26.94 1.90 -12.04
CA PHE A 326 25.55 1.79 -12.50
C PHE A 326 25.38 1.89 -14.03
N PHE A 327 26.24 2.64 -14.73
CA PHE A 327 26.10 2.86 -16.17
C PHE A 327 26.10 1.57 -17.01
N PRO A 328 26.98 0.56 -16.76
CA PRO A 328 26.97 -0.68 -17.54
C PRO A 328 25.65 -1.46 -17.41
N MET A 329 25.03 -1.48 -16.22
CA MET A 329 23.75 -2.14 -15.99
C MET A 329 22.61 -1.46 -16.75
N GLU A 330 22.56 -0.12 -16.74
CA GLU A 330 21.58 0.66 -17.51
C GLU A 330 21.81 0.57 -19.02
N ALA A 331 23.06 0.40 -19.47
CA ALA A 331 23.38 0.11 -20.86
C ALA A 331 22.95 -1.30 -21.31
N GLN A 332 23.00 -2.32 -20.43
CA GLN A 332 22.40 -3.63 -20.75
C GLN A 332 20.86 -3.55 -20.79
N LEU A 333 20.22 -2.77 -19.92
CA LEU A 333 18.78 -2.49 -20.01
C LEU A 333 18.44 -1.75 -21.31
N SER A 334 19.21 -0.72 -21.70
CA SER A 334 19.01 0.03 -22.95
C SER A 334 19.03 -0.87 -24.19
N ARG A 335 20.02 -1.76 -24.30
CA ARG A 335 20.10 -2.81 -25.33
C ARG A 335 18.89 -3.74 -25.31
N LEU A 336 18.53 -4.26 -24.14
CA LEU A 336 17.45 -5.24 -23.98
C LEU A 336 16.07 -4.68 -24.37
N ILE A 337 15.79 -3.42 -24.03
CA ILE A 337 14.54 -2.74 -24.39
C ILE A 337 14.57 -2.22 -25.84
N GLY A 338 15.74 -1.87 -26.37
CA GLY A 338 15.90 -1.25 -27.68
C GLY A 338 15.51 0.24 -27.68
N GLN A 339 15.87 0.97 -26.63
CA GLN A 339 15.57 2.41 -26.45
C GLN A 339 16.77 3.13 -25.81
N GLY A 340 16.90 4.43 -26.05
CA GLY A 340 18.04 5.24 -25.57
C GLY A 340 18.23 5.19 -24.06
N LEU A 341 19.48 5.19 -23.59
CA LEU A 341 19.81 5.04 -22.18
C LEU A 341 19.18 6.16 -21.33
N TRP A 342 19.09 7.38 -21.87
CA TRP A 342 18.47 8.54 -21.23
C TRP A 342 16.99 8.30 -20.85
N ASP A 343 16.20 7.63 -21.72
CA ASP A 343 14.82 7.23 -21.43
C ASP A 343 14.76 6.06 -20.43
N VAL A 344 15.67 5.09 -20.59
CA VAL A 344 15.63 3.82 -19.86
C VAL A 344 16.03 4.00 -18.40
N SER A 345 17.04 4.82 -18.10
CA SER A 345 17.42 5.18 -16.73
C SER A 345 16.32 5.91 -15.96
N ARG A 346 15.49 6.67 -16.68
CA ARG A 346 14.39 7.51 -16.15
C ARG A 346 13.03 6.83 -16.14
N SER A 347 12.87 5.72 -16.87
CA SER A 347 11.59 5.03 -17.04
C SER A 347 11.19 4.19 -15.82
N SER A 348 9.88 4.17 -15.53
CA SER A 348 9.29 3.15 -14.65
C SER A 348 9.34 1.77 -15.30
N THR A 349 9.39 0.71 -14.51
CA THR A 349 9.44 -0.68 -15.02
C THR A 349 8.27 -1.04 -15.94
N GLY A 350 7.08 -0.48 -15.71
CA GLY A 350 5.92 -0.64 -16.61
C GLY A 350 6.14 0.00 -17.98
N ASN A 351 6.86 1.14 -18.07
CA ASN A 351 7.24 1.73 -19.35
C ASN A 351 8.31 0.90 -20.07
N LEU A 352 9.26 0.30 -19.34
CA LEU A 352 10.28 -0.59 -19.92
C LEU A 352 9.61 -1.80 -20.59
N VAL A 353 8.67 -2.46 -19.91
CA VAL A 353 7.87 -3.55 -20.49
C VAL A 353 7.08 -3.08 -21.71
N GLU A 354 6.49 -1.88 -21.67
CA GLU A 354 5.73 -1.34 -22.80
C GLU A 354 6.58 -1.06 -24.05
N TRP A 355 7.77 -0.49 -23.89
CA TRP A 355 8.68 -0.26 -25.03
C TRP A 355 9.22 -1.57 -25.61
N PHE A 356 9.59 -2.53 -24.77
CA PHE A 356 9.98 -3.86 -25.20
C PHE A 356 8.84 -4.54 -25.98
N LEU A 357 7.60 -4.48 -25.46
CA LEU A 357 6.45 -5.06 -26.16
C LEU A 357 6.11 -4.35 -27.47
N LEU A 358 6.26 -3.03 -27.57
CA LEU A 358 6.09 -2.30 -28.83
C LEU A 358 7.11 -2.72 -29.88
N ARG A 359 8.40 -2.84 -29.52
CA ARG A 359 9.43 -3.37 -30.40
C ARG A 359 9.09 -4.79 -30.85
N LYS A 360 8.74 -5.67 -29.90
CA LYS A 360 8.45 -7.09 -30.18
C LYS A 360 7.11 -7.33 -30.87
N ALA A 361 6.18 -6.37 -30.84
CA ALA A 361 4.97 -6.39 -31.64
C ALA A 361 5.30 -6.15 -33.11
N TYR A 362 6.08 -5.10 -33.41
CA TYR A 362 6.55 -4.80 -34.76
C TYR A 362 7.34 -5.96 -35.37
N GLU A 363 8.35 -6.49 -34.66
CA GLU A 363 9.15 -7.66 -35.08
C GLU A 363 8.31 -8.91 -35.41
N ARG A 364 7.10 -9.04 -34.84
CA ARG A 364 6.20 -10.20 -35.00
C ARG A 364 4.97 -9.91 -35.88
N ASN A 365 4.89 -8.71 -36.44
CA ASN A 365 3.76 -8.19 -37.20
C ASN A 365 2.43 -8.16 -36.42
N GLU A 366 2.49 -8.06 -35.10
CA GLU A 366 1.35 -7.80 -34.21
C GLU A 366 1.10 -6.28 -34.12
N LEU A 367 -0.18 -5.90 -34.15
CA LEU A 367 -0.68 -4.54 -33.99
C LEU A 367 -0.80 -4.21 -32.49
N ALA A 368 -0.19 -3.13 -32.04
CA ALA A 368 -0.17 -2.80 -30.62
C ALA A 368 -1.52 -2.23 -30.14
N PRO A 369 -2.08 -2.71 -29.02
CA PRO A 369 -3.29 -2.14 -28.45
C PRO A 369 -3.14 -0.67 -28.08
N ASN A 370 -4.25 0.05 -28.07
CA ASN A 370 -4.27 1.45 -27.67
C ASN A 370 -4.05 1.64 -26.17
N LYS A 371 -3.47 2.79 -25.79
CA LYS A 371 -3.49 3.22 -24.40
C LYS A 371 -4.93 3.59 -24.02
N PRO A 372 -5.34 3.31 -22.77
CA PRO A 372 -6.70 3.59 -22.31
C PRO A 372 -7.01 5.09 -22.26
N ASP A 373 -8.24 5.46 -22.60
CA ASP A 373 -8.80 6.78 -22.34
C ASP A 373 -9.06 7.02 -20.84
N GLU A 374 -9.57 8.20 -20.45
CA GLU A 374 -9.85 8.50 -19.04
C GLU A 374 -10.97 7.63 -18.43
N ARG A 375 -11.95 7.20 -19.23
CA ARG A 375 -13.07 6.35 -18.80
C ARG A 375 -12.59 4.93 -18.52
N GLU A 376 -11.73 4.41 -19.38
CA GLU A 376 -11.08 3.11 -19.20
C GLU A 376 -10.05 3.17 -18.06
N LEU A 377 -9.27 4.25 -17.95
CA LEU A 377 -8.42 4.50 -16.78
C LEU A 377 -9.19 4.66 -15.47
N ALA A 378 -10.50 4.91 -15.51
CA ALA A 378 -11.38 4.84 -14.35
C ALA A 378 -11.90 3.41 -14.12
N ARG A 379 -12.32 2.68 -15.17
CA ARG A 379 -12.79 1.28 -15.09
C ARG A 379 -11.70 0.35 -14.56
N ARG A 380 -10.45 0.53 -14.98
CA ARG A 380 -9.27 -0.25 -14.55
C ARG A 380 -8.83 -0.01 -13.08
N ARG A 381 -9.50 0.87 -12.31
CA ARG A 381 -9.19 1.15 -10.89
C ARG A 381 -9.80 0.12 -9.94
N GLY A 382 -9.51 -1.16 -10.18
CA GLY A 382 -9.83 -2.28 -9.30
C GLY A 382 -8.59 -2.83 -8.56
N GLY A 383 -8.83 -3.62 -7.52
CA GLY A 383 -7.83 -4.53 -6.96
C GLY A 383 -8.17 -5.97 -7.31
N TYR A 384 -7.20 -6.86 -7.20
CA TYR A 384 -7.33 -8.32 -7.37
C TYR A 384 -6.53 -9.04 -6.27
N ALA A 385 -6.67 -10.36 -6.16
CA ALA A 385 -6.08 -11.18 -5.09
C ALA A 385 -4.53 -11.21 -5.14
N GLY A 386 -3.88 -11.18 -3.97
CA GLY A 386 -2.42 -11.35 -3.81
C GLY A 386 -1.96 -12.81 -3.68
N GLY A 387 -0.70 -13.03 -3.28
CA GLY A 387 -0.10 -14.35 -3.03
C GLY A 387 -0.52 -15.02 -1.71
N TYR A 388 0.39 -15.80 -1.08
CA TYR A 388 0.10 -16.65 0.09
C TYR A 388 1.18 -16.62 1.20
N VAL A 389 0.81 -16.37 2.48
CA VAL A 389 1.27 -17.08 3.71
C VAL A 389 0.47 -16.68 4.97
N LYS A 390 0.26 -17.68 5.85
CA LYS A 390 0.79 -17.87 7.23
C LYS A 390 1.52 -16.67 7.94
N GLU A 391 1.73 -16.72 9.27
CA GLU A 391 2.49 -15.76 10.15
C GLU A 391 3.74 -16.39 10.79
N PRO A 392 4.89 -15.70 11.01
CA PRO A 392 6.13 -16.38 11.37
C PRO A 392 6.14 -17.07 12.72
N GLU A 393 6.83 -18.20 12.79
CA GLU A 393 7.26 -18.81 14.04
C GLU A 393 8.32 -17.90 14.67
N ARG A 394 7.92 -17.15 15.70
CA ARG A 394 8.78 -16.14 16.33
C ARG A 394 9.91 -16.75 17.14
N GLY A 395 10.88 -15.90 17.49
CA GLY A 395 12.10 -16.30 18.21
C GLY A 395 13.28 -16.49 17.26
N LEU A 396 14.39 -16.97 17.84
CA LEU A 396 15.61 -17.35 17.12
C LEU A 396 15.52 -18.80 16.66
N TRP A 397 15.93 -19.07 15.43
CA TRP A 397 16.00 -20.39 14.82
C TRP A 397 17.37 -20.59 14.18
N ASP A 398 17.92 -21.79 14.32
CA ASP A 398 19.17 -22.21 13.71
C ASP A 398 18.93 -23.03 12.42
N ASN A 399 19.98 -23.16 11.61
CA ASN A 399 20.05 -24.03 10.43
C ASN A 399 18.89 -23.84 9.44
N ILE A 400 18.57 -22.60 9.10
CA ILE A 400 17.42 -22.24 8.26
C ILE A 400 17.79 -22.36 6.78
N VAL A 401 16.91 -22.96 5.98
CA VAL A 401 16.94 -22.89 4.51
C VAL A 401 15.89 -21.90 4.00
N TYR A 402 16.28 -21.10 3.00
CA TYR A 402 15.36 -20.27 2.23
C TYR A 402 15.19 -20.85 0.83
N LEU A 403 13.96 -21.25 0.55
CA LEU A 403 13.53 -21.85 -0.71
C LEU A 403 12.54 -20.89 -1.38
N ASP A 404 12.84 -20.45 -2.59
CA ASP A 404 12.03 -19.47 -3.33
C ASP A 404 11.74 -19.97 -4.73
N PHE A 405 10.62 -19.54 -5.31
CA PHE A 405 10.24 -19.93 -6.66
C PHE A 405 10.93 -19.04 -7.69
N ARG A 406 11.74 -19.68 -8.54
CA ARG A 406 12.52 -19.05 -9.61
C ARG A 406 11.62 -18.25 -10.56
N SER A 407 11.56 -16.94 -10.33
CA SER A 407 10.68 -16.02 -11.05
C SER A 407 9.24 -16.56 -11.17
N LEU A 408 8.65 -16.95 -10.03
CA LEU A 408 7.31 -17.57 -9.91
C LEU A 408 6.29 -17.07 -10.94
N TYR A 409 6.00 -15.76 -10.96
CA TYR A 409 4.98 -15.20 -11.82
C TYR A 409 5.33 -15.29 -13.32
N PRO A 410 6.53 -14.88 -13.81
CA PRO A 410 6.98 -15.24 -15.16
C PRO A 410 6.85 -16.73 -15.52
N SER A 411 7.27 -17.62 -14.62
CA SER A 411 7.25 -19.07 -14.87
C SER A 411 5.82 -19.63 -14.98
N ILE A 412 4.88 -19.11 -14.19
CA ILE A 412 3.43 -19.36 -14.31
C ILE A 412 2.89 -18.80 -15.65
N ILE A 413 3.25 -17.57 -16.01
CA ILE A 413 2.79 -16.92 -17.25
C ILE A 413 3.18 -17.75 -18.47
N ILE A 414 4.41 -18.28 -18.51
CA ILE A 414 4.87 -19.12 -19.62
C ILE A 414 4.20 -20.50 -19.57
N THR A 415 4.24 -21.18 -18.41
CA THR A 415 3.74 -22.57 -18.27
C THR A 415 2.25 -22.70 -18.62
N HIS A 416 1.43 -21.76 -18.14
CA HIS A 416 -0.01 -21.73 -18.41
C HIS A 416 -0.40 -20.84 -19.59
N ASN A 417 0.58 -20.38 -20.37
CA ASN A 417 0.39 -19.56 -21.58
C ASN A 417 -0.50 -18.32 -21.37
N VAL A 418 -0.37 -17.68 -20.19
CA VAL A 418 -1.30 -16.66 -19.69
C VAL A 418 -1.12 -15.36 -20.45
N SER A 419 -2.01 -15.05 -21.40
CA SER A 419 -1.91 -13.90 -22.31
C SER A 419 -3.28 -13.36 -22.73
N PRO A 420 -3.43 -12.06 -23.07
CA PRO A 420 -4.74 -11.50 -23.44
C PRO A 420 -5.31 -12.07 -24.75
N ASP A 421 -4.42 -12.55 -25.62
CA ASP A 421 -4.70 -13.21 -26.91
C ASP A 421 -5.12 -14.68 -26.78
N THR A 422 -4.76 -15.33 -25.66
CA THR A 422 -5.05 -16.75 -25.35
C THR A 422 -6.25 -16.92 -24.41
N LEU A 423 -6.62 -15.85 -23.68
CA LEU A 423 -7.73 -15.81 -22.72
C LEU A 423 -9.08 -16.11 -23.39
N ASN A 424 -9.78 -17.12 -22.86
CA ASN A 424 -11.14 -17.55 -23.23
C ASN A 424 -11.36 -17.67 -24.75
N ARG A 425 -10.32 -18.09 -25.48
CA ARG A 425 -10.30 -18.19 -26.94
C ARG A 425 -11.23 -19.28 -27.45
N GLU A 426 -12.28 -18.91 -28.16
CA GLU A 426 -13.22 -19.84 -28.80
C GLU A 426 -12.52 -20.82 -29.77
N GLY A 427 -13.04 -22.04 -29.86
CA GLY A 427 -12.60 -23.06 -30.84
C GLY A 427 -11.22 -23.70 -30.57
N CYS A 428 -10.53 -23.32 -29.49
CA CYS A 428 -9.27 -23.91 -29.07
C CYS A 428 -9.48 -25.30 -28.44
N LYS A 429 -8.54 -26.24 -28.66
CA LYS A 429 -8.65 -27.66 -28.29
C LYS A 429 -8.16 -27.95 -26.88
N SER A 430 -7.11 -27.26 -26.44
CA SER A 430 -6.51 -27.42 -25.11
C SER A 430 -6.44 -26.09 -24.36
N TYR A 431 -6.76 -26.11 -23.08
CA TYR A 431 -6.66 -24.94 -22.20
C TYR A 431 -6.12 -25.35 -20.83
N ASP A 432 -5.31 -24.48 -20.24
CA ASP A 432 -5.10 -24.49 -18.80
C ASP A 432 -6.19 -23.62 -18.14
N VAL A 433 -6.73 -24.07 -17.01
CA VAL A 433 -7.78 -23.35 -16.27
C VAL A 433 -7.18 -22.79 -14.99
N ALA A 434 -7.31 -21.48 -14.80
CA ALA A 434 -6.78 -20.81 -13.62
C ALA A 434 -7.54 -21.22 -12.34
N PRO A 435 -6.85 -21.65 -11.27
CA PRO A 435 -7.48 -22.07 -10.03
C PRO A 435 -8.24 -20.90 -9.39
N GLN A 436 -9.32 -21.19 -8.67
CA GLN A 436 -10.18 -20.22 -7.95
C GLN A 436 -10.96 -19.21 -8.84
N VAL A 437 -10.39 -18.74 -9.96
CA VAL A 437 -10.95 -17.71 -10.84
C VAL A 437 -11.51 -18.25 -12.16
N GLY A 438 -11.13 -19.45 -12.59
CA GLY A 438 -11.77 -20.18 -13.70
C GLY A 438 -11.48 -19.70 -15.13
N HIS A 439 -10.66 -18.65 -15.30
CA HIS A 439 -10.22 -18.15 -16.60
C HIS A 439 -9.48 -19.25 -17.39
N LYS A 440 -9.80 -19.42 -18.68
CA LYS A 440 -9.21 -20.45 -19.54
C LYS A 440 -8.16 -19.82 -20.44
N PHE A 441 -6.96 -20.39 -20.48
CA PHE A 441 -5.87 -19.91 -21.35
C PHE A 441 -5.54 -20.99 -22.38
N CYS A 442 -5.83 -20.68 -23.64
CA CYS A 442 -5.64 -21.58 -24.78
C CYS A 442 -4.17 -22.01 -24.92
N LYS A 443 -3.94 -23.28 -25.26
CA LYS A 443 -2.62 -23.91 -25.39
C LYS A 443 -2.24 -24.25 -26.84
N ASP A 444 -3.20 -24.20 -27.77
CA ASP A 444 -3.02 -24.53 -29.20
C ASP A 444 -2.00 -23.63 -29.93
N PHE A 445 -1.73 -22.43 -29.41
CA PHE A 445 -0.69 -21.52 -29.92
C PHE A 445 -0.02 -20.76 -28.76
N PRO A 446 1.29 -20.48 -28.83
CA PRO A 446 1.98 -19.73 -27.79
C PRO A 446 1.58 -18.25 -27.83
N GLY A 447 1.14 -17.73 -26.68
CA GLY A 447 0.66 -16.35 -26.54
C GLY A 447 1.78 -15.31 -26.69
N PHE A 448 1.41 -14.09 -27.06
CA PHE A 448 2.37 -13.01 -27.36
C PHE A 448 3.33 -12.73 -26.20
N ILE A 449 2.83 -12.57 -24.97
CA ILE A 449 3.68 -12.30 -23.79
C ILE A 449 4.37 -13.56 -23.24
N PRO A 450 3.70 -14.71 -23.05
CA PRO A 450 4.34 -15.97 -22.67
C PRO A 450 5.56 -16.34 -23.52
N SER A 451 5.45 -16.25 -24.85
CA SER A 451 6.55 -16.57 -25.76
C SER A 451 7.71 -15.56 -25.71
N LEU A 452 7.46 -14.31 -25.32
CA LEU A 452 8.54 -13.34 -25.08
C LEU A 452 9.22 -13.57 -23.74
N LEU A 453 8.45 -13.90 -22.71
CA LEU A 453 8.98 -14.27 -21.39
C LEU A 453 9.81 -15.56 -21.43
N GLY A 454 9.40 -16.56 -22.22
CA GLY A 454 10.19 -17.78 -22.48
C GLY A 454 11.57 -17.44 -23.01
N ASN A 455 11.63 -16.73 -24.14
CA ASN A 455 12.89 -16.28 -24.76
C ASN A 455 13.77 -15.48 -23.77
N LEU A 456 13.17 -14.58 -22.97
CA LEU A 456 13.90 -13.83 -21.94
C LEU A 456 14.49 -14.74 -20.85
N LEU A 457 13.71 -15.68 -20.31
CA LEU A 457 14.20 -16.58 -19.25
C LEU A 457 15.25 -17.56 -19.77
N GLU A 458 15.11 -18.09 -20.99
CA GLU A 458 16.12 -18.92 -21.64
C GLU A 458 17.43 -18.17 -21.83
N GLU A 459 17.39 -16.95 -22.39
CA GLU A 459 18.59 -16.14 -22.60
C GLU A 459 19.26 -15.79 -21.28
N ARG A 460 18.48 -15.48 -20.23
CA ARG A 460 19.00 -15.32 -18.88
C ARG A 460 19.73 -16.56 -18.36
N GLN A 461 19.29 -17.78 -18.70
CA GLN A 461 20.01 -19.00 -18.34
C GLN A 461 21.27 -19.22 -19.18
N LYS A 462 21.27 -18.92 -20.48
CA LYS A 462 22.51 -18.96 -21.30
C LYS A 462 23.56 -18.03 -20.71
N ILE A 463 23.17 -16.80 -20.37
CA ILE A 463 24.02 -15.80 -19.71
C ILE A 463 24.48 -16.29 -18.33
N LYS A 464 23.59 -16.80 -17.45
CA LYS A 464 23.98 -17.38 -16.15
C LYS A 464 24.96 -18.57 -16.29
N ARG A 465 24.84 -19.38 -17.35
CA ARG A 465 25.77 -20.50 -17.64
C ARG A 465 27.13 -19.96 -18.08
N LYS A 466 27.19 -19.03 -19.04
CA LYS A 466 28.45 -18.40 -19.46
C LYS A 466 29.15 -17.72 -18.28
N MET A 467 28.42 -16.91 -17.50
CA MET A 467 28.90 -16.19 -16.32
C MET A 467 29.54 -17.09 -15.24
N LYS A 468 29.10 -18.36 -15.12
CA LYS A 468 29.70 -19.34 -14.22
C LYS A 468 31.00 -19.96 -14.77
N ALA A 469 31.16 -20.02 -16.08
CA ALA A 469 32.33 -20.57 -16.76
C ALA A 469 33.40 -19.51 -17.08
N THR A 470 33.01 -18.25 -17.25
CA THR A 470 33.93 -17.11 -17.45
C THR A 470 34.83 -16.94 -16.22
N LEU A 471 36.15 -17.01 -16.46
CA LEU A 471 37.19 -16.74 -15.48
C LEU A 471 37.54 -15.24 -15.39
N ASP A 472 37.47 -14.51 -16.50
CA ASP A 472 37.71 -13.06 -16.54
C ASP A 472 36.72 -12.30 -15.63
N PRO A 473 37.20 -11.56 -14.61
CA PRO A 473 36.33 -10.75 -13.76
C PRO A 473 35.50 -9.71 -14.52
N LEU A 474 36.01 -9.14 -15.62
CA LEU A 474 35.36 -8.05 -16.34
C LEU A 474 34.16 -8.55 -17.17
N GLU A 475 34.36 -9.56 -18.04
CA GLU A 475 33.27 -10.22 -18.76
C GLU A 475 32.27 -10.82 -17.76
N ARG A 476 32.72 -11.45 -16.68
CA ARG A 476 31.84 -12.04 -15.66
C ARG A 476 30.94 -10.98 -15.00
N LYS A 477 31.47 -9.80 -14.70
CA LYS A 477 30.70 -8.65 -14.18
C LYS A 477 29.71 -8.12 -15.24
N LEU A 478 30.11 -8.03 -16.50
CA LEU A 478 29.24 -7.66 -17.63
C LEU A 478 28.07 -8.65 -17.83
N LEU A 479 28.33 -9.95 -17.69
CA LEU A 479 27.31 -11.00 -17.78
C LEU A 479 26.34 -10.98 -16.58
N ASP A 480 26.80 -10.62 -15.37
CA ASP A 480 25.89 -10.41 -14.22
C ASP A 480 24.92 -9.24 -14.49
N TYR A 481 25.42 -8.11 -14.99
CA TYR A 481 24.56 -7.00 -15.39
C TYR A 481 23.51 -7.42 -16.44
N ARG A 482 23.90 -8.23 -17.44
CA ARG A 482 22.96 -8.78 -18.44
C ARG A 482 21.88 -9.67 -17.79
N GLN A 483 22.23 -10.61 -16.91
CA GLN A 483 21.22 -11.48 -16.28
C GLN A 483 20.32 -10.74 -15.26
N ARG A 484 20.84 -9.67 -14.63
CA ARG A 484 20.07 -8.77 -13.74
C ARG A 484 19.09 -7.90 -14.51
N ALA A 485 19.51 -7.30 -15.63
CA ALA A 485 18.63 -6.55 -16.53
C ALA A 485 17.40 -7.39 -16.94
N ILE A 486 17.63 -8.66 -17.30
CA ILE A 486 16.55 -9.60 -17.65
C ILE A 486 15.70 -9.99 -16.42
N LYS A 487 16.29 -10.22 -15.22
CA LYS A 487 15.52 -10.52 -13.99
C LYS A 487 14.53 -9.40 -13.66
N ILE A 488 14.96 -8.13 -13.80
CA ILE A 488 14.15 -6.94 -13.55
C ILE A 488 13.01 -6.83 -14.58
N LEU A 489 13.32 -6.98 -15.87
CA LEU A 489 12.32 -6.91 -16.93
C LEU A 489 11.28 -8.03 -16.81
N ALA A 490 11.71 -9.28 -16.69
CA ALA A 490 10.83 -10.45 -16.59
C ALA A 490 9.85 -10.34 -15.40
N ASN A 491 10.36 -10.04 -14.20
CA ASN A 491 9.53 -9.91 -13.00
C ASN A 491 8.52 -8.73 -13.11
N SER A 492 8.73 -7.77 -14.02
CA SER A 492 7.84 -6.61 -14.21
C SER A 492 6.59 -6.91 -15.04
N PHE A 493 6.55 -8.00 -15.83
CA PHE A 493 5.39 -8.34 -16.69
C PHE A 493 4.10 -8.61 -15.91
N TYR A 494 4.19 -9.30 -14.77
CA TYR A 494 3.04 -9.48 -13.88
C TYR A 494 2.46 -8.14 -13.40
N GLY A 495 3.34 -7.21 -13.00
CA GLY A 495 2.95 -5.85 -12.64
C GLY A 495 2.34 -5.07 -13.82
N TYR A 496 2.80 -5.34 -15.05
CA TYR A 496 2.29 -4.72 -16.27
C TYR A 496 0.87 -5.18 -16.63
N TYR A 497 0.52 -6.47 -16.44
CA TYR A 497 -0.86 -6.94 -16.63
C TYR A 497 -1.87 -6.18 -15.74
N GLY A 498 -1.49 -5.87 -14.50
CA GLY A 498 -2.28 -5.03 -13.59
C GLY A 498 -2.07 -3.52 -13.75
N TYR A 499 -1.15 -3.06 -14.61
CA TYR A 499 -0.82 -1.64 -14.74
C TYR A 499 -1.90 -0.91 -15.53
N ALA A 500 -2.68 -0.05 -14.86
CA ALA A 500 -3.88 0.55 -15.45
C ALA A 500 -3.65 1.27 -16.80
N ARG A 501 -2.45 1.82 -17.06
CA ARG A 501 -2.09 2.50 -18.33
C ARG A 501 -1.56 1.58 -19.43
N ALA A 502 -1.33 0.30 -19.17
CA ALA A 502 -0.77 -0.65 -20.14
C ALA A 502 -1.62 -0.79 -21.40
N ARG A 503 -0.96 -1.02 -22.53
CA ARG A 503 -1.57 -1.47 -23.80
C ARG A 503 -2.11 -2.89 -23.65
N TRP A 504 -1.24 -3.86 -23.36
CA TRP A 504 -1.61 -5.25 -23.05
C TRP A 504 -2.06 -5.43 -21.59
N TYR A 505 -2.95 -4.56 -21.11
CA TYR A 505 -3.60 -4.70 -19.81
C TYR A 505 -4.52 -5.93 -19.80
N CYS A 506 -4.48 -6.72 -18.72
CA CYS A 506 -5.32 -7.89 -18.55
C CYS A 506 -5.43 -8.23 -17.05
N LYS A 507 -6.54 -7.87 -16.42
CA LYS A 507 -6.79 -8.14 -14.99
C LYS A 507 -6.90 -9.64 -14.75
N GLU A 508 -7.57 -10.31 -15.67
CA GLU A 508 -7.86 -11.73 -15.73
C GLU A 508 -6.55 -12.54 -15.75
N CYS A 509 -5.56 -12.08 -16.51
CA CYS A 509 -4.20 -12.61 -16.53
C CYS A 509 -3.51 -12.40 -15.17
N ALA A 510 -3.56 -11.19 -14.60
CA ALA A 510 -2.89 -10.88 -13.34
C ALA A 510 -3.45 -11.69 -12.15
N GLU A 511 -4.77 -11.85 -12.05
CA GLU A 511 -5.41 -12.60 -10.96
C GLU A 511 -5.31 -14.12 -11.11
N SER A 512 -5.24 -14.63 -12.35
CA SER A 512 -4.88 -16.02 -12.62
C SER A 512 -3.46 -16.35 -12.17
N VAL A 513 -2.51 -15.44 -12.46
CA VAL A 513 -1.10 -15.60 -12.09
C VAL A 513 -0.91 -15.62 -10.57
N THR A 514 -1.64 -14.80 -9.79
CA THR A 514 -1.58 -14.92 -8.33
C THR A 514 -2.28 -16.16 -7.81
N ALA A 515 -3.35 -16.64 -8.47
CA ALA A 515 -4.06 -17.84 -8.04
C ALA A 515 -3.22 -19.12 -8.17
N TRP A 516 -2.58 -19.33 -9.32
CA TRP A 516 -1.55 -20.38 -9.46
C TRP A 516 -0.40 -20.16 -8.47
N GLY A 517 0.01 -18.91 -8.22
CA GLY A 517 1.02 -18.58 -7.22
C GLY A 517 0.65 -19.06 -5.82
N ARG A 518 -0.61 -18.91 -5.39
CA ARG A 518 -1.10 -19.45 -4.11
C ARG A 518 -1.03 -20.99 -4.10
N GLU A 519 -1.58 -21.64 -5.11
CA GLU A 519 -1.64 -23.10 -5.23
C GLU A 519 -0.26 -23.78 -5.20
N TYR A 520 0.73 -23.26 -5.93
CA TYR A 520 2.07 -23.84 -5.97
C TYR A 520 2.86 -23.63 -4.66
N ILE A 521 2.70 -22.49 -3.99
CA ILE A 521 3.32 -22.25 -2.69
C ILE A 521 2.67 -23.13 -1.61
N GLU A 522 1.34 -23.21 -1.54
CA GLU A 522 0.61 -24.08 -0.60
C GLU A 522 0.98 -25.56 -0.80
N THR A 523 1.01 -26.03 -2.05
CA THR A 523 1.41 -27.41 -2.38
C THR A 523 2.83 -27.73 -1.96
N THR A 524 3.77 -26.81 -2.19
CA THR A 524 5.19 -26.98 -1.85
C THR A 524 5.41 -27.01 -0.34
N ILE A 525 4.71 -26.16 0.41
CA ILE A 525 4.77 -26.12 1.87
C ILE A 525 4.21 -27.42 2.46
N ARG A 526 3.08 -27.92 1.97
CA ARG A 526 2.55 -29.23 2.38
C ARG A 526 3.57 -30.35 2.13
N GLU A 527 4.12 -30.42 0.92
CA GLU A 527 5.01 -31.51 0.51
C GLU A 527 6.35 -31.52 1.28
N ILE A 528 6.87 -30.36 1.71
CA ILE A 528 8.09 -30.30 2.54
C ILE A 528 7.83 -30.62 4.02
N GLU A 529 6.71 -30.15 4.57
CA GLU A 529 6.33 -30.42 5.97
C GLU A 529 5.98 -31.91 6.15
N GLU A 530 5.13 -32.49 5.29
CA GLU A 530 4.64 -33.87 5.42
C GLU A 530 5.70 -34.96 5.16
N LYS A 531 6.61 -34.76 4.18
CA LYS A 531 7.43 -35.87 3.64
C LYS A 531 8.93 -35.73 3.87
N PHE A 532 9.38 -34.55 4.27
CA PHE A 532 10.80 -34.27 4.53
C PHE A 532 11.06 -33.78 5.96
N GLY A 533 10.02 -33.69 6.81
CA GLY A 533 10.15 -33.39 8.24
C GLY A 533 10.57 -31.96 8.57
N PHE A 534 10.45 -31.04 7.61
CA PHE A 534 10.71 -29.63 7.85
C PHE A 534 9.58 -28.99 8.64
N LYS A 535 9.92 -28.03 9.50
CA LYS A 535 8.99 -27.03 10.00
C LYS A 535 9.10 -25.80 9.12
N VAL A 536 8.05 -25.44 8.39
CA VAL A 536 7.99 -24.14 7.72
C VAL A 536 7.66 -23.10 8.79
N LEU A 537 8.51 -22.08 8.93
CA LEU A 537 8.54 -21.19 10.09
C LEU A 537 7.43 -20.13 10.04
N TYR A 538 6.17 -20.59 9.91
CA TYR A 538 4.99 -19.81 9.56
C TYR A 538 3.61 -20.55 9.83
N ALA A 539 2.60 -19.99 10.56
CA ALA A 539 1.15 -20.40 10.62
C ALA A 539 0.14 -19.34 11.20
N ASP A 540 -1.13 -19.26 10.72
CA ASP A 540 -2.19 -18.23 11.06
C ASP A 540 -3.67 -18.74 10.82
N SER A 541 -4.73 -18.39 11.62
CA SER A 541 -6.21 -18.66 11.47
C SER A 541 -7.16 -18.17 12.64
N VAL A 542 -8.52 -18.33 12.55
CA VAL A 542 -9.58 -17.95 13.58
C VAL A 542 -10.39 -19.15 14.17
N THR A 543 -11.29 -18.99 15.17
CA THR A 543 -12.09 -20.13 15.77
C THR A 543 -13.42 -20.47 15.06
N SER A 544 -14.03 -21.62 15.41
CA SER A 544 -15.25 -22.18 14.79
C SER A 544 -16.56 -21.42 15.04
N ASP A 545 -16.73 -20.90 16.25
CA ASP A 545 -17.95 -20.23 16.75
C ASP A 545 -18.11 -18.79 16.23
N THR A 546 -17.02 -18.23 15.70
CA THR A 546 -16.91 -16.85 15.22
C THR A 546 -17.94 -16.56 14.11
N GLU A 547 -18.89 -15.66 14.37
CA GLU A 547 -19.92 -15.26 13.42
C GLU A 547 -19.34 -14.36 12.32
N VAL A 548 -19.39 -14.82 11.07
CA VAL A 548 -19.08 -14.01 9.89
C VAL A 548 -20.35 -13.39 9.32
N ILE A 549 -20.23 -12.13 8.89
CA ILE A 549 -21.33 -11.40 8.25
C ILE A 549 -21.28 -11.69 6.75
N ILE A 550 -22.26 -12.44 6.24
CA ILE A 550 -22.31 -12.86 4.85
C ILE A 550 -23.58 -12.41 4.13
N ARG A 551 -23.53 -12.43 2.80
CA ARG A 551 -24.67 -12.40 1.90
C ARG A 551 -24.69 -13.70 1.10
N ARG A 552 -25.76 -14.48 1.21
CA ARG A 552 -25.99 -15.74 0.48
C ARG A 552 -27.25 -15.61 -0.35
N ASN A 553 -27.17 -15.83 -1.65
CA ASN A 553 -28.30 -15.68 -2.58
C ASN A 553 -29.07 -14.35 -2.42
N GLY A 554 -28.33 -13.25 -2.21
CA GLY A 554 -28.87 -11.90 -1.99
C GLY A 554 -29.42 -11.61 -0.58
N ARG A 555 -29.60 -12.62 0.29
CA ARG A 555 -30.04 -12.47 1.68
C ARG A 555 -28.85 -12.23 2.60
N ILE A 556 -29.02 -11.36 3.60
CA ILE A 556 -28.01 -11.10 4.63
C ILE A 556 -28.17 -12.11 5.76
N GLU A 557 -27.08 -12.74 6.16
CA GLU A 557 -27.04 -13.75 7.21
C GLU A 557 -25.84 -13.49 8.15
N PHE A 558 -26.04 -13.76 9.44
CA PHE A 558 -24.97 -13.83 10.44
C PHE A 558 -24.84 -15.32 10.79
N VAL A 559 -23.69 -15.93 10.47
CA VAL A 559 -23.48 -17.37 10.65
C VAL A 559 -22.12 -17.64 11.30
N PRO A 560 -22.02 -18.54 12.29
CA PRO A 560 -20.72 -19.09 12.72
C PRO A 560 -19.95 -19.63 11.52
N ILE A 561 -18.64 -19.37 11.44
CA ILE A 561 -17.79 -19.74 10.30
C ILE A 561 -17.77 -21.27 10.07
N GLU A 562 -17.93 -22.07 11.12
CA GLU A 562 -18.17 -23.52 11.02
C GLU A 562 -19.40 -23.91 10.19
N LYS A 563 -20.44 -23.06 10.13
CA LYS A 563 -21.67 -23.32 9.36
C LYS A 563 -21.57 -22.92 7.89
N LEU A 564 -20.47 -22.28 7.49
CA LEU A 564 -20.08 -22.28 6.07
C LEU A 564 -19.46 -23.63 5.68
N PHE A 565 -18.88 -24.35 6.64
CA PHE A 565 -18.22 -25.63 6.42
C PHE A 565 -19.24 -26.78 6.44
N GLU A 566 -20.13 -26.78 5.45
CA GLU A 566 -21.25 -27.73 5.36
C GLU A 566 -20.79 -29.16 4.98
N ARG A 567 -19.64 -29.28 4.31
CA ARG A 567 -19.04 -30.55 3.86
C ARG A 567 -17.53 -30.39 3.70
N VAL A 568 -16.80 -31.51 3.58
CA VAL A 568 -15.42 -31.51 3.08
C VAL A 568 -15.48 -31.74 1.58
N ASP A 569 -15.18 -30.72 0.76
CA ASP A 569 -15.03 -30.89 -0.69
C ASP A 569 -13.65 -31.48 -1.03
N TYR A 570 -12.60 -31.05 -0.31
CA TYR A 570 -11.25 -31.60 -0.43
C TYR A 570 -10.42 -31.41 0.85
N ARG A 571 -9.31 -32.15 0.97
CA ARG A 571 -8.33 -32.03 2.07
C ARG A 571 -6.93 -31.73 1.53
N ILE A 572 -6.17 -30.97 2.29
CA ILE A 572 -4.77 -30.58 2.03
C ILE A 572 -4.01 -30.80 3.35
N GLY A 573 -3.46 -32.00 3.52
CA GLY A 573 -2.91 -32.46 4.81
C GLY A 573 -4.00 -32.55 5.88
N GLU A 574 -3.70 -32.08 7.09
CA GLU A 574 -4.66 -31.95 8.19
C GLU A 574 -5.74 -30.87 7.97
N LYS A 575 -5.67 -30.14 6.85
CA LYS A 575 -6.60 -29.05 6.53
C LYS A 575 -7.73 -29.54 5.64
N GLU A 576 -8.95 -29.18 6.00
CA GLU A 576 -10.16 -29.49 5.24
C GLU A 576 -10.70 -28.21 4.59
N TYR A 577 -11.28 -28.31 3.40
CA TYR A 577 -11.80 -27.18 2.64
C TYR A 577 -13.26 -27.44 2.21
N CYS A 578 -14.11 -26.42 2.29
CA CYS A 578 -15.49 -26.40 1.79
C CYS A 578 -15.65 -25.27 0.77
N VAL A 579 -16.05 -25.59 -0.45
CA VAL A 579 -16.27 -24.65 -1.56
C VAL A 579 -17.64 -24.01 -1.41
N LEU A 580 -17.69 -22.68 -1.55
CA LEU A 580 -18.90 -21.88 -1.31
C LEU A 580 -19.40 -21.24 -2.60
N GLU A 581 -20.62 -21.62 -3.00
CA GLU A 581 -21.32 -20.97 -4.11
C GLU A 581 -22.21 -19.83 -3.61
N SER A 582 -22.26 -18.73 -4.36
CA SER A 582 -23.14 -17.58 -4.10
C SER A 582 -23.05 -16.98 -2.68
N VAL A 583 -21.90 -17.13 -2.02
CA VAL A 583 -21.55 -16.50 -0.73
C VAL A 583 -20.60 -15.33 -0.92
N GLU A 584 -20.93 -14.19 -0.31
CA GLU A 584 -20.06 -13.03 -0.17
C GLU A 584 -19.89 -12.68 1.32
N ALA A 585 -18.68 -12.34 1.75
CA ALA A 585 -18.42 -11.77 3.06
C ALA A 585 -18.50 -10.24 3.01
N LEU A 586 -18.93 -9.63 4.12
CA LEU A 586 -18.79 -8.20 4.34
C LEU A 586 -17.31 -7.86 4.62
N THR A 587 -16.80 -6.81 3.98
CA THR A 587 -15.43 -6.33 4.17
C THR A 587 -15.34 -4.81 3.92
N LEU A 588 -14.13 -4.25 4.01
CA LEU A 588 -13.85 -2.82 3.83
C LEU A 588 -12.93 -2.57 2.63
N ASP A 589 -13.36 -1.69 1.72
CA ASP A 589 -12.53 -1.26 0.59
C ASP A 589 -11.36 -0.34 1.01
N ASN A 590 -10.40 -0.13 0.12
CA ASN A 590 -9.24 0.75 0.35
C ASN A 590 -9.58 2.24 0.63
N ARG A 591 -10.85 2.64 0.54
CA ARG A 591 -11.36 3.99 0.86
C ARG A 591 -12.07 4.04 2.21
N GLY A 592 -12.46 2.90 2.77
CA GLY A 592 -13.20 2.78 4.03
C GLY A 592 -14.69 2.58 3.88
N ARG A 593 -15.14 2.05 2.74
CA ARG A 593 -16.54 1.76 2.47
C ARG A 593 -16.85 0.29 2.68
N LEU A 594 -17.98 0.00 3.30
CA LEU A 594 -18.46 -1.38 3.45
C LEU A 594 -18.81 -1.93 2.07
N VAL A 595 -18.28 -3.10 1.75
CA VAL A 595 -18.52 -3.78 0.46
C VAL A 595 -18.70 -5.28 0.69
N TRP A 596 -19.53 -5.90 -0.14
CA TRP A 596 -19.60 -7.36 -0.26
C TRP A 596 -18.51 -7.85 -1.21
N ARG A 597 -17.89 -8.98 -0.89
CA ARG A 597 -16.87 -9.65 -1.70
C ARG A 597 -17.05 -11.17 -1.63
N ARG A 598 -16.94 -11.84 -2.77
CA ARG A 598 -17.10 -13.30 -2.88
C ARG A 598 -16.10 -14.04 -1.99
N VAL A 599 -16.59 -15.10 -1.37
CA VAL A 599 -15.79 -16.09 -0.63
C VAL A 599 -15.81 -17.38 -1.46
N PRO A 600 -14.69 -17.81 -2.06
CA PRO A 600 -14.68 -19.02 -2.88
C PRO A 600 -14.67 -20.31 -2.04
N TYR A 601 -14.10 -20.27 -0.83
CA TYR A 601 -14.06 -21.40 0.09
C TYR A 601 -13.90 -20.95 1.55
N VAL A 602 -14.23 -21.84 2.48
CA VAL A 602 -13.78 -21.82 3.86
C VAL A 602 -12.84 -23.01 4.11
N MET A 603 -11.74 -22.77 4.81
CA MET A 603 -10.77 -23.79 5.22
C MET A 603 -10.87 -24.01 6.74
N ARG A 604 -10.56 -25.22 7.23
CA ARG A 604 -10.38 -25.51 8.66
C ARG A 604 -9.26 -26.50 8.94
N HIS A 605 -8.68 -26.45 10.13
CA HIS A 605 -7.73 -27.43 10.66
C HIS A 605 -7.74 -27.45 12.19
N ARG A 606 -7.22 -28.51 12.83
CA ARG A 606 -6.99 -28.51 14.29
C ARG A 606 -5.78 -27.63 14.64
N THR A 607 -5.72 -27.12 15.86
CA THR A 607 -4.62 -26.26 16.32
C THR A 607 -4.17 -26.60 17.74
N ASN A 608 -2.86 -26.47 17.96
CA ASN A 608 -2.24 -26.48 19.29
C ASN A 608 -1.79 -25.07 19.72
N LYS A 609 -2.10 -24.03 18.92
CA LYS A 609 -1.82 -22.61 19.25
C LYS A 609 -2.76 -22.12 20.35
N ARG A 610 -2.31 -21.15 21.14
CA ARG A 610 -3.12 -20.47 22.15
C ARG A 610 -4.27 -19.73 21.49
N ILE A 611 -5.48 -19.88 22.03
CA ILE A 611 -6.64 -19.09 21.63
C ILE A 611 -6.81 -17.94 22.62
N TYR A 612 -6.86 -16.73 22.09
CA TYR A 612 -7.10 -15.51 22.87
C TYR A 612 -8.50 -14.98 22.64
N ARG A 613 -9.25 -14.89 23.74
CA ARG A 613 -10.56 -14.25 23.81
C ARG A 613 -10.40 -12.74 23.97
N VAL A 614 -10.63 -12.01 22.89
CA VAL A 614 -10.60 -10.54 22.86
C VAL A 614 -11.95 -10.01 23.32
N TRP A 615 -12.12 -9.80 24.62
CA TRP A 615 -13.30 -9.11 25.16
C TRP A 615 -13.29 -7.63 24.83
N PHE A 616 -14.43 -7.12 24.37
CA PHE A 616 -14.64 -5.72 24.05
C PHE A 616 -15.33 -4.95 25.19
N THR A 617 -15.28 -3.63 25.12
CA THR A 617 -15.94 -2.69 26.06
C THR A 617 -17.47 -2.82 26.13
N ASN A 618 -18.05 -3.66 25.27
CA ASN A 618 -19.46 -3.99 25.17
C ASN A 618 -19.78 -5.47 25.45
N SER A 619 -18.98 -6.15 26.29
CA SER A 619 -19.16 -7.54 26.76
C SER A 619 -19.33 -8.61 25.64
N TRP A 620 -18.90 -8.27 24.44
CA TRP A 620 -18.73 -9.18 23.29
C TRP A 620 -17.29 -9.68 23.26
N TYR A 621 -17.03 -10.75 22.53
CA TYR A 621 -15.70 -11.25 22.26
C TYR A 621 -15.50 -11.68 20.79
N LEU A 622 -14.24 -11.76 20.40
CA LEU A 622 -13.76 -12.53 19.25
C LEU A 622 -12.69 -13.49 19.78
N ASP A 623 -12.79 -14.77 19.43
CA ASP A 623 -11.79 -15.78 19.76
C ASP A 623 -10.93 -16.05 18.52
N VAL A 624 -9.61 -16.02 18.71
CA VAL A 624 -8.62 -16.05 17.62
C VAL A 624 -7.34 -16.70 18.08
N THR A 625 -6.59 -17.30 17.14
CA THR A 625 -5.22 -17.74 17.45
C THR A 625 -4.33 -16.55 17.84
N GLU A 626 -3.32 -16.82 18.66
CA GLU A 626 -2.34 -15.82 19.12
C GLU A 626 -1.66 -15.02 18.02
N ASP A 627 -1.61 -15.58 16.81
CA ASP A 627 -1.01 -14.96 15.64
C ASP A 627 -2.01 -14.34 14.66
N HIS A 628 -3.32 -14.30 14.95
CA HIS A 628 -4.26 -13.81 13.94
C HIS A 628 -4.19 -12.29 13.70
N SER A 629 -4.16 -11.87 12.43
CA SER A 629 -4.06 -10.45 12.03
C SER A 629 -5.40 -9.73 12.17
N LEU A 630 -5.67 -9.10 13.32
CA LEU A 630 -6.81 -8.19 13.50
C LEU A 630 -6.49 -6.80 12.89
N ILE A 631 -7.48 -6.09 12.35
CA ILE A 631 -7.29 -4.73 11.84
C ILE A 631 -7.68 -3.69 12.89
N GLY A 632 -6.65 -3.16 13.54
CA GLY A 632 -6.73 -2.00 14.39
C GLY A 632 -6.84 -0.70 13.61
N TYR A 633 -7.50 0.29 14.22
CA TYR A 633 -7.44 1.67 13.79
C TYR A 633 -6.56 2.47 14.75
N MET A 634 -5.48 3.04 14.24
CA MET A 634 -4.53 3.83 15.03
C MET A 634 -5.18 5.10 15.58
N ASN A 635 -4.95 5.35 16.86
CA ASN A 635 -5.63 6.43 17.60
C ASN A 635 -5.26 7.82 17.05
N THR A 636 -6.25 8.72 16.97
CA THR A 636 -6.18 10.02 16.28
C THR A 636 -5.25 11.05 16.94
N SER A 637 -4.80 10.80 18.17
CA SER A 637 -3.72 11.55 18.82
C SER A 637 -2.33 11.19 18.31
N ARG A 638 -2.10 9.94 17.86
CA ARG A 638 -0.87 9.51 17.17
C ARG A 638 -0.94 9.75 15.66
N VAL A 639 -2.13 9.65 15.05
CA VAL A 639 -2.33 9.87 13.61
C VAL A 639 -2.84 11.27 13.31
N LYS A 640 -1.95 12.13 12.81
CA LYS A 640 -2.28 13.51 12.44
C LYS A 640 -3.43 13.58 11.39
N PRO A 641 -4.24 14.67 11.36
CA PRO A 641 -5.55 14.64 10.71
C PRO A 641 -5.53 14.36 9.20
N GLY A 642 -6.65 13.85 8.67
CA GLY A 642 -6.86 13.65 7.23
C GLY A 642 -5.93 12.70 6.44
N LYS A 643 -4.84 12.15 7.01
CA LYS A 643 -4.05 11.00 6.45
C LYS A 643 -4.98 9.95 5.77
N PRO A 644 -4.62 9.39 4.59
CA PRO A 644 -5.36 8.31 3.91
C PRO A 644 -5.70 7.14 4.83
N LEU A 645 -6.80 6.43 4.57
CA LEU A 645 -7.27 5.39 5.48
C LEU A 645 -6.26 4.25 5.66
N LYS A 646 -5.63 3.78 4.57
CA LYS A 646 -4.63 2.70 4.61
C LYS A 646 -3.46 3.00 5.55
N GLU A 647 -3.18 4.27 5.86
CA GLU A 647 -2.16 4.72 6.82
C GLU A 647 -2.72 4.90 8.26
N ARG A 648 -3.93 4.38 8.53
CA ARG A 648 -4.60 4.35 9.84
C ARG A 648 -4.98 2.94 10.24
N LEU A 649 -5.30 2.10 9.25
CA LEU A 649 -5.41 0.66 9.42
C LEU A 649 -4.03 0.10 9.79
N VAL A 650 -3.97 -0.75 10.81
CA VAL A 650 -2.75 -1.46 11.22
C VAL A 650 -3.13 -2.88 11.61
N GLU A 651 -2.33 -3.85 11.19
CA GLU A 651 -2.46 -5.23 11.67
C GLU A 651 -1.90 -5.33 13.09
N VAL A 652 -2.69 -5.94 13.97
CA VAL A 652 -2.43 -6.07 15.40
C VAL A 652 -2.86 -7.46 15.87
N LYS A 653 -1.99 -8.15 16.61
CA LYS A 653 -2.30 -9.47 17.18
C LYS A 653 -3.10 -9.33 18.48
N PRO A 654 -3.81 -10.37 18.96
CA PRO A 654 -4.61 -10.30 20.19
C PRO A 654 -3.81 -9.78 21.40
N GLY A 655 -2.59 -10.28 21.61
CA GLY A 655 -1.70 -9.83 22.68
C GLY A 655 -1.09 -8.43 22.52
N GLU A 656 -1.30 -7.76 21.38
CA GLU A 656 -0.77 -6.42 21.08
C GLU A 656 -1.85 -5.32 21.16
N LEU A 657 -3.08 -5.71 21.51
CA LEU A 657 -4.22 -4.81 21.67
C LEU A 657 -4.02 -3.88 22.87
N GLY A 658 -4.28 -2.60 22.68
CA GLY A 658 -3.97 -1.53 23.64
C GLY A 658 -2.59 -0.87 23.41
N GLU A 659 -1.58 -1.64 22.97
CA GLU A 659 -0.24 -1.12 22.65
C GLU A 659 -0.19 -0.48 21.25
N LYS A 660 -0.39 -1.30 20.20
CA LYS A 660 -0.36 -0.87 18.79
C LYS A 660 -1.63 -0.12 18.39
N ALA A 661 -2.79 -0.71 18.69
CA ALA A 661 -4.10 -0.13 18.42
C ALA A 661 -4.97 -0.20 19.68
N LYS A 662 -5.60 0.93 20.05
CA LYS A 662 -6.55 0.99 21.17
C LYS A 662 -7.99 0.65 20.77
N SER A 663 -8.24 0.55 19.46
CA SER A 663 -9.55 0.22 18.90
C SER A 663 -9.39 -0.64 17.65
N LEU A 664 -10.28 -1.63 17.51
CA LEU A 664 -10.53 -2.40 16.30
C LEU A 664 -11.72 -1.80 15.53
N ILE A 665 -11.99 -2.34 14.35
CA ILE A 665 -12.95 -1.79 13.39
C ILE A 665 -14.22 -2.64 13.33
N THR A 666 -15.38 -1.99 13.46
CA THR A 666 -16.73 -2.58 13.39
C THR A 666 -17.59 -1.84 12.34
N PRO A 667 -18.56 -2.48 11.67
CA PRO A 667 -19.49 -1.81 10.75
C PRO A 667 -20.26 -0.65 11.40
N ASN A 668 -20.50 0.44 10.65
CA ASN A 668 -21.22 1.64 11.12
C ASN A 668 -22.02 2.35 10.01
N ARG A 669 -22.47 1.60 9.01
CA ARG A 669 -23.38 2.09 7.96
C ARG A 669 -24.46 1.05 7.73
N ALA A 670 -25.67 1.52 7.45
CA ALA A 670 -26.79 0.64 7.15
C ALA A 670 -26.45 -0.32 6.00
N ILE A 671 -26.66 -1.60 6.24
CA ILE A 671 -26.38 -2.72 5.33
C ILE A 671 -27.69 -3.24 4.72
N ALA A 672 -28.81 -3.06 5.42
CA ALA A 672 -30.15 -3.37 4.91
C ALA A 672 -30.54 -2.46 3.73
N HIS A 673 -31.31 -3.00 2.79
CA HIS A 673 -31.87 -2.28 1.66
C HIS A 673 -32.95 -1.29 2.12
N SER A 674 -33.28 -0.31 1.28
CA SER A 674 -34.23 0.78 1.58
C SER A 674 -35.41 0.75 0.63
N VAL A 675 -36.61 1.08 1.10
CA VAL A 675 -37.84 1.13 0.28
C VAL A 675 -38.63 2.42 0.49
N LYS A 676 -39.61 2.68 -0.38
CA LYS A 676 -40.59 3.76 -0.18
C LYS A 676 -41.46 3.45 1.05
N LEU A 677 -41.48 4.37 2.00
CA LEU A 677 -42.25 4.27 3.25
C LEU A 677 -43.76 4.11 2.97
N SER A 678 -44.38 3.13 3.64
CA SER A 678 -45.83 3.13 3.91
C SER A 678 -46.05 3.63 5.34
N PRO A 679 -46.69 4.80 5.55
CA PRO A 679 -46.87 5.38 6.89
C PRO A 679 -47.60 4.45 7.86
N ILE A 680 -48.54 3.65 7.36
CA ILE A 680 -49.29 2.71 8.21
C ILE A 680 -48.50 1.43 8.52
N ALA A 681 -47.64 0.97 7.60
CA ALA A 681 -46.72 -0.14 7.88
C ALA A 681 -45.67 0.27 8.94
N VAL A 682 -45.22 1.53 8.94
CA VAL A 682 -44.37 2.08 10.01
C VAL A 682 -45.07 1.99 11.36
N LYS A 683 -46.33 2.47 11.47
CA LYS A 683 -47.13 2.37 12.71
C LYS A 683 -47.35 0.93 13.18
N LEU A 684 -47.55 0.00 12.24
CA LEU A 684 -47.65 -1.43 12.55
C LEU A 684 -46.34 -1.99 13.11
N TRP A 685 -45.18 -1.64 12.54
CA TRP A 685 -43.87 -2.06 13.09
C TRP A 685 -43.56 -1.40 14.43
N GLU A 686 -43.93 -0.12 14.62
CA GLU A 686 -43.90 0.57 15.91
C GLU A 686 -44.76 -0.16 16.96
N LEU A 687 -45.98 -0.59 16.62
CA LEU A 687 -46.84 -1.39 17.49
C LEU A 687 -46.22 -2.76 17.82
N ILE A 688 -45.66 -3.46 16.84
CA ILE A 688 -44.97 -4.74 17.05
C ILE A 688 -43.76 -4.55 17.98
N GLY A 689 -43.01 -3.45 17.85
CA GLY A 689 -41.93 -3.07 18.75
C GLY A 689 -42.40 -2.82 20.19
N LEU A 690 -43.43 -1.99 20.36
CA LEU A 690 -44.06 -1.73 21.67
C LEU A 690 -44.53 -3.04 22.33
N LEU A 691 -45.12 -3.95 21.56
CA LEU A 691 -45.55 -5.25 22.06
C LEU A 691 -44.35 -6.09 22.51
N VAL A 692 -43.25 -6.16 21.75
CA VAL A 692 -42.05 -6.90 22.17
C VAL A 692 -41.47 -6.36 23.49
N GLY A 693 -41.61 -5.07 23.80
CA GLY A 693 -41.29 -4.51 25.12
C GLY A 693 -42.39 -4.75 26.17
N ASP A 694 -43.33 -3.81 26.33
CA ASP A 694 -44.34 -3.79 27.40
C ASP A 694 -45.63 -4.60 27.09
N GLY A 695 -45.69 -5.30 25.96
CA GLY A 695 -46.86 -6.08 25.57
C GLY A 695 -46.94 -7.49 26.13
N ASN A 696 -48.16 -8.04 26.17
CA ASN A 696 -48.40 -9.48 26.36
C ASN A 696 -49.46 -9.98 25.36
N TRP A 697 -49.26 -11.19 24.83
CA TRP A 697 -50.14 -11.80 23.83
C TRP A 697 -50.15 -13.32 23.96
N GLY A 698 -51.25 -13.94 23.57
CA GLY A 698 -51.40 -15.39 23.59
C GLY A 698 -52.57 -15.90 22.76
N GLY A 699 -52.47 -17.17 22.37
CA GLY A 699 -53.63 -18.00 22.02
C GLY A 699 -53.92 -18.93 23.20
N GLN A 700 -55.21 -19.25 23.42
CA GLN A 700 -55.73 -20.02 24.55
C GLN A 700 -55.46 -19.40 25.94
N SER A 701 -56.50 -18.79 26.51
CA SER A 701 -56.74 -18.74 27.95
C SER A 701 -58.20 -19.15 28.21
N ASN A 702 -58.57 -19.41 29.47
CA ASN A 702 -59.95 -19.78 29.85
C ASN A 702 -61.00 -18.70 29.51
N TRP A 703 -60.56 -17.48 29.14
CA TRP A 703 -61.42 -16.31 28.95
C TRP A 703 -61.34 -15.72 27.54
N ALA A 704 -60.32 -16.06 26.74
CA ALA A 704 -60.16 -15.57 25.37
C ALA A 704 -59.34 -16.53 24.50
N LYS A 705 -59.83 -16.82 23.28
CA LYS A 705 -59.11 -17.68 22.31
C LYS A 705 -57.84 -17.02 21.76
N TYR A 706 -57.83 -15.68 21.69
CA TYR A 706 -56.68 -14.84 21.33
C TYR A 706 -56.74 -13.55 22.15
N TYR A 707 -55.59 -13.05 22.62
CA TYR A 707 -55.49 -11.71 23.21
C TYR A 707 -54.16 -11.03 22.85
N VAL A 708 -54.19 -9.70 22.82
CA VAL A 708 -53.05 -8.79 22.72
C VAL A 708 -53.31 -7.64 23.68
N GLY A 709 -52.34 -7.25 24.48
CA GLY A 709 -52.44 -6.07 25.34
C GLY A 709 -51.10 -5.38 25.55
N LEU A 710 -51.16 -4.10 25.92
CA LEU A 710 -50.03 -3.25 26.26
C LEU A 710 -50.25 -2.65 27.65
N SER A 711 -49.20 -2.61 28.48
CA SER A 711 -49.19 -1.80 29.69
C SER A 711 -48.58 -0.44 29.39
N LEU A 712 -49.41 0.60 29.29
CA LEU A 712 -48.98 1.95 28.85
C LEU A 712 -48.93 2.96 30.01
N GLY A 713 -49.77 2.79 31.03
CA GLY A 713 -49.75 3.67 32.20
C GLY A 713 -50.07 5.12 31.82
N VAL A 714 -49.16 6.03 32.19
CA VAL A 714 -49.26 7.47 31.87
C VAL A 714 -48.98 7.78 30.39
N ASP A 715 -48.44 6.83 29.61
CA ASP A 715 -48.14 6.99 28.19
C ASP A 715 -49.34 6.63 27.28
N LYS A 716 -50.46 6.20 27.88
CA LYS A 716 -51.64 5.65 27.19
C LYS A 716 -52.16 6.54 26.06
N GLU A 717 -52.54 7.78 26.39
CA GLU A 717 -53.24 8.70 25.47
C GLU A 717 -52.39 9.00 24.24
N GLU A 718 -51.08 9.17 24.44
CA GLU A 718 -50.11 9.47 23.39
C GLU A 718 -49.91 8.30 22.42
N ILE A 719 -49.82 7.06 22.94
CA ILE A 719 -49.73 5.84 22.13
C ILE A 719 -51.06 5.54 21.43
N GLU A 720 -52.19 5.84 22.07
CA GLU A 720 -53.50 5.73 21.43
C GLU A 720 -53.62 6.65 20.22
N GLU A 721 -53.30 7.94 20.37
CA GLU A 721 -53.36 8.89 19.27
C GLU A 721 -52.32 8.60 18.18
N LYS A 722 -51.07 8.37 18.54
CA LYS A 722 -49.99 8.20 17.55
C LYS A 722 -50.01 6.85 16.86
N ILE A 723 -50.47 5.78 17.51
CA ILE A 723 -50.34 4.40 17.01
C ILE A 723 -51.71 3.72 16.84
N LEU A 724 -52.54 3.67 17.89
CA LEU A 724 -53.72 2.79 17.88
C LEU A 724 -54.90 3.35 17.07
N LYS A 725 -55.20 4.67 17.13
CA LYS A 725 -56.25 5.30 16.32
C LYS A 725 -55.99 5.13 14.80
N PRO A 726 -54.81 5.46 14.23
CA PRO A 726 -54.55 5.23 12.81
C PRO A 726 -54.63 3.76 12.38
N LEU A 727 -54.16 2.82 13.23
CA LEU A 727 -54.23 1.39 12.93
C LEU A 727 -55.67 0.83 13.01
N LYS A 728 -56.55 1.48 13.76
CA LYS A 728 -57.99 1.19 13.82
C LYS A 728 -58.74 1.78 12.63
N GLU A 729 -58.47 3.05 12.30
CA GLU A 729 -59.04 3.76 11.14
C GLU A 729 -58.71 3.06 9.81
N THR A 730 -57.56 2.40 9.73
CA THR A 730 -57.14 1.59 8.56
C THR A 730 -57.48 0.10 8.68
N GLY A 731 -58.18 -0.33 9.74
CA GLY A 731 -58.66 -1.71 9.93
C GLY A 731 -57.60 -2.77 10.25
N ILE A 732 -56.33 -2.38 10.47
CA ILE A 732 -55.24 -3.32 10.83
C ILE A 732 -55.42 -3.89 12.24
N ILE A 733 -56.00 -3.08 13.15
CA ILE A 733 -56.62 -3.56 14.38
C ILE A 733 -58.12 -3.28 14.33
N SER A 734 -58.93 -4.23 14.79
CA SER A 734 -60.40 -4.13 14.71
C SER A 734 -60.96 -3.14 15.74
N ASN A 735 -60.40 -3.15 16.95
CA ASN A 735 -60.67 -2.15 17.99
C ASN A 735 -59.58 -2.21 19.08
N TYR A 736 -59.65 -1.32 20.06
CA TYR A 736 -58.93 -1.43 21.33
C TYR A 736 -59.79 -0.86 22.47
N TYR A 737 -59.51 -1.23 23.73
CA TYR A 737 -60.26 -0.78 24.91
C TYR A 737 -59.44 -0.85 26.21
N ASP A 738 -59.81 -0.04 27.20
CA ASP A 738 -59.20 -0.01 28.52
C ASP A 738 -59.39 -1.33 29.27
N LYS A 739 -58.28 -1.90 29.75
CA LYS A 739 -58.28 -3.14 30.55
C LYS A 739 -58.41 -2.85 32.05
N ASN A 740 -57.94 -1.68 32.52
CA ASN A 740 -58.10 -1.23 33.91
C ASN A 740 -57.84 0.28 34.06
N LYS A 741 -58.17 0.83 35.25
CA LYS A 741 -57.89 2.22 35.65
C LYS A 741 -56.39 2.58 35.79
N LYS A 742 -55.46 1.67 35.45
CA LYS A 742 -54.00 1.91 35.52
C LYS A 742 -53.37 2.17 34.15
N GLY A 743 -54.15 2.27 33.07
CA GLY A 743 -53.64 2.55 31.73
C GLY A 743 -53.13 1.32 30.97
N ASP A 744 -53.59 0.11 31.32
CA ASP A 744 -53.44 -1.06 30.45
C ASP A 744 -54.49 -1.03 29.33
N VAL A 745 -54.09 -1.32 28.10
CA VAL A 745 -54.97 -1.37 26.92
C VAL A 745 -55.01 -2.79 26.33
N SER A 746 -56.19 -3.25 25.96
CA SER A 746 -56.45 -4.49 25.24
C SER A 746 -56.70 -4.20 23.77
N ILE A 747 -56.02 -4.91 22.86
CA ILE A 747 -56.10 -4.71 21.40
C ILE A 747 -56.83 -5.91 20.77
N LEU A 748 -57.95 -5.62 20.10
CA LEU A 748 -58.72 -6.61 19.35
C LEU A 748 -58.20 -6.71 17.92
N SER A 749 -57.26 -7.64 17.69
CA SER A 749 -56.89 -8.09 16.34
C SER A 749 -56.44 -9.55 16.38
N LYS A 750 -57.29 -10.45 15.85
CA LYS A 750 -57.01 -11.90 15.74
C LYS A 750 -55.77 -12.17 14.86
N TRP A 751 -55.60 -11.38 13.80
CA TRP A 751 -54.45 -11.44 12.91
C TRP A 751 -53.15 -11.08 13.66
N LEU A 752 -53.13 -9.95 14.38
CA LEU A 752 -51.97 -9.50 15.14
C LEU A 752 -51.61 -10.51 16.24
N ALA A 753 -52.61 -11.03 16.97
CA ALA A 753 -52.40 -12.08 17.97
C ALA A 753 -51.70 -13.32 17.38
N GLY A 754 -52.24 -13.86 16.27
CA GLY A 754 -51.67 -15.01 15.58
C GLY A 754 -50.27 -14.77 15.03
N PHE A 755 -50.03 -13.60 14.44
CA PHE A 755 -48.72 -13.19 13.93
C PHE A 755 -47.68 -13.09 15.05
N MET A 756 -48.02 -12.43 16.16
CA MET A 756 -47.13 -12.26 17.31
C MET A 756 -46.84 -13.59 18.02
N VAL A 757 -47.82 -14.50 18.14
CA VAL A 757 -47.56 -15.88 18.65
C VAL A 757 -46.61 -16.62 17.71
N LYS A 758 -46.90 -16.66 16.40
CA LYS A 758 -46.15 -17.45 15.42
C LYS A 758 -44.69 -17.00 15.24
N HIS A 759 -44.44 -15.69 15.30
CA HIS A 759 -43.15 -15.12 14.91
C HIS A 759 -42.34 -14.50 16.06
N PHE A 760 -42.99 -13.96 17.09
CA PHE A 760 -42.33 -13.22 18.18
C PHE A 760 -42.32 -13.97 19.53
N LYS A 761 -42.87 -15.20 19.59
CA LYS A 761 -42.59 -16.17 20.65
C LYS A 761 -41.76 -17.34 20.14
N ASP A 762 -40.90 -17.88 21.01
CA ASP A 762 -40.25 -19.17 20.83
C ASP A 762 -41.13 -20.33 21.38
N GLU A 763 -40.63 -21.56 21.26
CA GLU A 763 -41.30 -22.78 21.73
C GLU A 763 -41.57 -22.79 23.24
N ASN A 764 -40.78 -22.05 24.03
CA ASN A 764 -40.97 -21.86 25.47
C ASN A 764 -41.90 -20.67 25.79
N GLY A 765 -42.60 -20.13 24.79
CA GLY A 765 -43.48 -18.97 24.92
C GLY A 765 -42.77 -17.64 25.19
N SER A 766 -41.42 -17.61 25.17
CA SER A 766 -40.60 -16.45 25.50
C SER A 766 -40.45 -15.51 24.31
N LYS A 767 -40.33 -14.20 24.60
CA LYS A 767 -40.23 -13.17 23.55
C LYS A 767 -38.92 -13.30 22.77
N ARG A 768 -39.00 -13.33 21.43
CA ARG A 768 -37.86 -13.33 20.50
C ARG A 768 -38.08 -12.36 19.34
N ILE A 769 -37.03 -12.10 18.58
CA ILE A 769 -37.09 -11.45 17.27
C ILE A 769 -36.81 -12.53 16.20
N PRO A 770 -37.64 -12.67 15.16
CA PRO A 770 -37.48 -13.70 14.13
C PRO A 770 -36.43 -13.32 13.08
N GLY A 771 -35.70 -14.31 12.55
CA GLY A 771 -34.58 -14.09 11.62
C GLY A 771 -34.92 -13.38 10.30
N PHE A 772 -36.18 -13.38 9.86
CA PHE A 772 -36.59 -12.61 8.68
C PHE A 772 -36.40 -11.08 8.88
N MET A 773 -36.35 -10.60 10.12
CA MET A 773 -36.13 -9.19 10.44
C MET A 773 -34.77 -8.67 9.94
N PHE A 774 -33.77 -9.56 9.79
CA PHE A 774 -32.47 -9.19 9.20
C PHE A 774 -32.55 -8.88 7.68
N ASN A 775 -33.65 -9.25 7.03
CA ASN A 775 -33.88 -9.09 5.59
C ASN A 775 -35.12 -8.22 5.28
N LEU A 776 -35.69 -7.54 6.28
CA LEU A 776 -36.67 -6.49 6.04
C LEU A 776 -36.00 -5.22 5.48
N PRO A 777 -36.77 -4.36 4.80
CA PRO A 777 -36.36 -2.99 4.52
C PRO A 777 -35.92 -2.25 5.80
N ARG A 778 -34.85 -1.48 5.68
CA ARG A 778 -34.22 -0.70 6.76
C ARG A 778 -35.25 0.12 7.55
N GLU A 779 -36.17 0.77 6.85
CA GLU A 779 -37.18 1.66 7.43
C GLU A 779 -38.14 0.93 8.38
N TYR A 780 -38.42 -0.36 8.12
CA TYR A 780 -39.28 -1.20 8.98
C TYR A 780 -38.51 -1.73 10.19
N ILE A 781 -37.20 -1.97 10.05
CA ILE A 781 -36.31 -2.29 11.18
C ILE A 781 -36.18 -1.04 12.09
N GLU A 782 -36.01 0.14 11.51
CA GLU A 782 -35.97 1.42 12.23
C GLU A 782 -37.28 1.68 13.00
N ALA A 783 -38.44 1.42 12.39
CA ALA A 783 -39.76 1.53 13.02
C ALA A 783 -39.97 0.50 14.16
N PHE A 784 -39.58 -0.76 13.95
CA PHE A 784 -39.64 -1.80 14.99
C PHE A 784 -38.77 -1.44 16.20
N LEU A 785 -37.54 -0.98 15.96
CA LEU A 785 -36.64 -0.52 17.01
C LEU A 785 -37.19 0.72 17.73
N ARG A 786 -37.85 1.65 17.02
CA ARG A 786 -38.51 2.83 17.63
C ARG A 786 -39.61 2.41 18.60
N GLY A 787 -40.43 1.44 18.24
CA GLY A 787 -41.43 0.85 19.14
C GLY A 787 -40.80 0.20 20.37
N LEU A 788 -39.82 -0.68 20.16
CA LEU A 788 -39.16 -1.42 21.24
C LEU A 788 -38.42 -0.52 22.22
N PHE A 789 -37.74 0.52 21.73
CA PHE A 789 -37.13 1.55 22.59
C PHE A 789 -38.17 2.51 23.21
N SER A 790 -39.37 2.63 22.66
CA SER A 790 -40.45 3.43 23.28
C SER A 790 -41.10 2.71 24.47
N ALA A 791 -41.05 1.38 24.50
CA ALA A 791 -41.33 0.54 25.66
C ALA A 791 -40.10 0.47 26.61
N ASP A 792 -39.46 -0.70 26.73
CA ASP A 792 -38.23 -1.07 27.47
C ASP A 792 -37.04 -0.09 27.37
N GLY A 793 -37.04 0.85 26.42
CA GLY A 793 -35.98 1.83 26.23
C GLY A 793 -36.10 3.04 27.16
N THR A 794 -34.98 3.38 27.79
CA THR A 794 -34.85 4.47 28.77
C THR A 794 -33.98 5.60 28.23
N VAL A 795 -34.35 6.85 28.54
CA VAL A 795 -33.49 8.03 28.38
C VAL A 795 -33.23 8.64 29.76
N SER A 796 -32.00 8.46 30.24
CA SER A 796 -31.50 9.14 31.45
C SER A 796 -30.61 10.31 31.06
N LEU A 797 -30.40 11.28 31.98
CA LEU A 797 -29.40 12.33 31.80
C LEU A 797 -28.24 12.05 32.75
N ARG A 798 -27.01 12.03 32.22
CA ARG A 798 -25.79 11.81 33.01
C ARG A 798 -24.81 12.93 32.73
N ARG A 799 -24.67 13.86 33.69
CA ARG A 799 -23.93 15.12 33.54
C ARG A 799 -24.40 15.93 32.31
N GLY A 800 -25.72 16.10 32.17
CA GLY A 800 -26.34 16.82 31.04
C GLY A 800 -26.40 16.07 29.71
N ILE A 801 -25.65 14.97 29.53
CA ILE A 801 -25.64 14.18 28.30
C ILE A 801 -26.73 13.09 28.39
N PRO A 802 -27.58 12.91 27.35
CA PRO A 802 -28.57 11.83 27.33
C PRO A 802 -27.90 10.46 27.15
N GLU A 803 -28.26 9.50 27.99
CA GLU A 803 -27.84 8.10 27.90
C GLU A 803 -29.06 7.22 27.58
N ILE A 804 -29.03 6.58 26.40
CA ILE A 804 -30.11 5.71 25.91
C ILE A 804 -29.75 4.24 26.17
N ARG A 805 -30.63 3.50 26.84
CA ARG A 805 -30.49 2.05 27.10
C ARG A 805 -31.81 1.31 26.92
N LEU A 806 -31.82 0.26 26.11
CA LEU A 806 -32.79 -0.85 26.22
C LEU A 806 -32.33 -1.79 27.36
N THR A 807 -33.25 -2.37 28.12
CA THR A 807 -32.93 -3.33 29.19
C THR A 807 -33.77 -4.59 29.04
N SER A 808 -33.15 -5.78 29.11
CA SER A 808 -33.84 -7.06 29.09
C SER A 808 -33.10 -8.11 29.90
N VAL A 809 -33.81 -9.10 30.43
CA VAL A 809 -33.20 -10.32 31.00
C VAL A 809 -32.92 -11.38 29.94
N ASN A 810 -33.43 -11.23 28.71
CA ASN A 810 -33.22 -12.17 27.61
C ASN A 810 -31.97 -11.79 26.79
N GLY A 811 -30.91 -12.59 26.91
CA GLY A 811 -29.65 -12.41 26.17
C GLY A 811 -29.79 -12.63 24.65
N LYS A 812 -30.58 -13.62 24.22
CA LYS A 812 -30.82 -13.88 22.78
C LYS A 812 -31.56 -12.72 22.12
N LEU A 813 -32.53 -12.13 22.83
CA LEU A 813 -33.24 -10.92 22.39
C LEU A 813 -32.28 -9.72 22.26
N SER A 814 -31.46 -9.47 23.30
CA SER A 814 -30.48 -8.37 23.30
C SER A 814 -29.42 -8.50 22.20
N ASP A 815 -28.94 -9.70 21.91
CA ASP A 815 -28.02 -9.95 20.78
C ASP A 815 -28.70 -9.69 19.42
N THR A 816 -29.96 -10.12 19.27
CA THR A 816 -30.70 -9.92 18.02
C THR A 816 -30.97 -8.43 17.78
N VAL A 817 -31.29 -7.66 18.83
CA VAL A 817 -31.38 -6.18 18.77
C VAL A 817 -30.04 -5.54 18.38
N ARG A 818 -28.91 -6.00 18.94
CA ARG A 818 -27.56 -5.55 18.56
C ARG A 818 -27.29 -5.74 17.06
N LYS A 819 -27.67 -6.90 16.50
CA LYS A 819 -27.51 -7.22 15.07
C LYS A 819 -28.41 -6.36 14.18
N LEU A 820 -29.67 -6.16 14.55
CA LEU A 820 -30.57 -5.22 13.86
C LEU A 820 -30.05 -3.78 13.86
N LEU A 821 -29.48 -3.32 14.99
CA LEU A 821 -28.89 -1.99 15.10
C LEU A 821 -27.72 -1.76 14.13
N TRP A 822 -26.88 -2.78 13.86
CA TRP A 822 -25.86 -2.67 12.81
C TRP A 822 -26.46 -2.58 11.41
N LEU A 823 -27.50 -3.37 11.10
CA LEU A 823 -28.13 -3.35 9.76
C LEU A 823 -28.73 -1.99 9.40
N VAL A 824 -29.16 -1.20 10.39
CA VAL A 824 -29.66 0.18 10.22
C VAL A 824 -28.57 1.25 10.45
N GLY A 825 -27.33 0.87 10.77
CA GLY A 825 -26.18 1.77 10.90
C GLY A 825 -26.09 2.52 12.24
N VAL A 826 -26.60 1.95 13.33
CA VAL A 826 -26.55 2.57 14.68
C VAL A 826 -25.58 1.83 15.60
N SER A 827 -24.42 2.44 15.84
CA SER A 827 -23.39 1.89 16.73
C SER A 827 -23.88 1.79 18.19
N ASN A 828 -23.66 0.63 18.81
CA ASN A 828 -24.22 0.25 20.10
C ASN A 828 -23.21 -0.52 20.98
N SER A 829 -23.61 -0.81 22.22
CA SER A 829 -22.86 -1.63 23.18
C SER A 829 -23.79 -2.37 24.14
N VAL A 830 -23.59 -3.68 24.29
CA VAL A 830 -24.23 -4.51 25.32
C VAL A 830 -23.40 -4.46 26.60
N PHE A 831 -24.02 -4.65 27.77
CA PHE A 831 -23.34 -4.95 29.04
C PHE A 831 -24.33 -5.56 30.03
N THR A 832 -23.84 -6.39 30.95
CA THR A 832 -24.64 -6.97 32.03
C THR A 832 -24.44 -6.15 33.31
N GLU A 833 -25.51 -5.79 34.00
CA GLU A 833 -25.44 -5.40 35.41
C GLU A 833 -25.87 -6.59 36.28
N THR A 834 -25.00 -7.02 37.18
CA THR A 834 -25.34 -7.96 38.26
C THR A 834 -25.57 -7.14 39.53
N LYS A 835 -26.79 -7.16 40.05
CA LYS A 835 -27.12 -6.55 41.35
C LYS A 835 -27.97 -7.52 42.17
N PRO A 836 -27.62 -7.82 43.43
CA PRO A 836 -28.57 -8.44 44.35
C PRO A 836 -29.71 -7.43 44.59
N ASN A 837 -30.92 -7.80 44.21
CA ASN A 837 -32.06 -6.89 44.26
C ASN A 837 -32.52 -6.78 45.72
N ARG A 838 -32.35 -5.61 46.37
CA ARG A 838 -32.83 -5.34 47.74
C ARG A 838 -34.36 -5.14 47.77
N TYR A 839 -35.10 -6.11 47.26
CA TYR A 839 -36.56 -6.14 47.28
C TYR A 839 -37.02 -7.51 47.79
N LEU A 840 -37.78 -7.51 48.90
CA LEU A 840 -38.40 -8.69 49.51
C LEU A 840 -37.44 -9.84 49.91
N GLY A 841 -36.19 -9.53 50.27
CA GLY A 841 -35.35 -10.40 51.10
C GLY A 841 -34.93 -11.75 50.50
N ARG A 842 -34.97 -11.92 49.17
CA ARG A 842 -34.54 -13.16 48.49
C ARG A 842 -33.34 -12.91 47.59
N GLU A 843 -32.23 -13.59 47.85
CA GLU A 843 -31.01 -13.54 47.01
C GLU A 843 -31.16 -14.35 45.70
N SER A 844 -32.09 -13.93 44.85
CA SER A 844 -32.16 -14.39 43.46
C SER A 844 -31.38 -13.42 42.57
N GLY A 845 -30.16 -13.80 42.20
CA GLY A 845 -29.21 -12.99 41.43
C GLY A 845 -29.67 -12.69 39.99
N THR A 846 -30.64 -11.81 39.83
CA THR A 846 -31.21 -11.42 38.53
C THR A 846 -30.21 -10.57 37.76
N HIS A 847 -29.68 -11.13 36.67
CA HIS A 847 -28.76 -10.45 35.76
C HIS A 847 -29.55 -9.70 34.69
N SER A 848 -29.34 -8.39 34.57
CA SER A 848 -29.97 -7.57 33.52
C SER A 848 -28.97 -7.22 32.41
N ILE A 849 -29.36 -7.44 31.16
CA ILE A 849 -28.57 -7.16 29.98
C ILE A 849 -29.09 -5.87 29.33
N HIS A 850 -28.19 -4.95 29.04
CA HIS A 850 -28.54 -3.60 28.60
C HIS A 850 -27.90 -3.26 27.25
N VAL A 851 -28.71 -2.95 26.24
CA VAL A 851 -28.24 -2.47 24.93
C VAL A 851 -28.21 -0.94 24.96
N ARG A 852 -27.01 -0.37 25.16
CA ARG A 852 -26.76 1.08 25.19
C ARG A 852 -26.39 1.60 23.81
N ILE A 853 -27.01 2.69 23.40
CA ILE A 853 -26.69 3.37 22.14
C ILE A 853 -25.44 4.24 22.30
N LYS A 854 -24.47 4.07 21.40
CA LYS A 854 -23.30 4.96 21.32
C LYS A 854 -23.66 6.22 20.54
N ASP A 855 -24.06 6.07 19.28
CA ASP A 855 -24.44 7.19 18.41
C ASP A 855 -25.89 7.61 18.65
N LYS A 856 -26.05 8.64 19.48
CA LYS A 856 -27.35 9.22 19.85
C LYS A 856 -27.93 10.08 18.74
N HIS A 857 -27.11 10.59 17.82
CA HIS A 857 -27.58 11.43 16.71
C HIS A 857 -28.19 10.58 15.61
N HIS A 858 -27.49 9.55 15.13
CA HIS A 858 -28.08 8.59 14.19
C HIS A 858 -29.26 7.83 14.81
N PHE A 859 -29.23 7.52 16.11
CA PHE A 859 -30.41 6.98 16.78
C PHE A 859 -31.57 7.97 16.76
N ALA A 860 -31.38 9.24 17.12
CA ALA A 860 -32.45 10.25 17.08
C ALA A 860 -32.99 10.50 15.66
N GLU A 861 -32.12 10.46 14.65
CA GLU A 861 -32.45 10.69 13.24
C GLU A 861 -33.21 9.52 12.60
N ARG A 862 -32.87 8.27 12.95
CA ARG A 862 -33.42 7.05 12.34
C ARG A 862 -34.51 6.39 13.19
N ILE A 863 -34.19 6.15 14.45
CA ILE A 863 -34.98 5.35 15.37
C ILE A 863 -35.81 6.27 16.26
N GLY A 864 -35.19 6.99 17.20
CA GLY A 864 -35.89 7.90 18.10
C GLY A 864 -36.84 7.18 19.05
N PHE A 865 -37.93 7.86 19.41
CA PHE A 865 -39.02 7.34 20.24
C PHE A 865 -40.36 7.82 19.68
N ILE A 866 -41.44 7.15 20.07
CA ILE A 866 -42.83 7.58 19.81
C ILE A 866 -43.24 8.65 20.83
N LEU A 867 -42.79 8.48 22.08
CA LEU A 867 -43.19 9.27 23.25
C LEU A 867 -42.46 10.61 23.33
N ASP A 868 -43.18 11.72 23.31
CA ASP A 868 -42.65 13.08 23.28
C ASP A 868 -41.83 13.37 24.54
N ARG A 869 -42.24 12.88 25.71
CA ARG A 869 -41.41 12.98 26.93
C ARG A 869 -40.04 12.29 26.81
N LYS A 870 -39.89 11.28 25.93
CA LYS A 870 -38.59 10.65 25.60
C LYS A 870 -37.90 11.39 24.43
N VAL A 871 -38.64 11.84 23.41
CA VAL A 871 -38.13 12.60 22.26
C VAL A 871 -37.57 13.96 22.68
N THR A 872 -38.33 14.77 23.42
CA THR A 872 -37.96 16.09 23.93
C THR A 872 -36.74 15.98 24.85
N LYS A 873 -36.79 15.08 25.84
CA LYS A 873 -35.67 14.81 26.77
C LYS A 873 -34.38 14.38 26.05
N LEU A 874 -34.49 13.63 24.95
CA LEU A 874 -33.33 13.33 24.09
C LEU A 874 -32.90 14.58 23.30
N SER A 875 -33.82 15.23 22.60
CA SER A 875 -33.53 16.23 21.56
C SER A 875 -33.02 17.54 22.13
N GLU A 876 -33.58 18.05 23.23
CA GLU A 876 -33.12 19.28 23.88
C GLU A 876 -31.70 19.13 24.42
N ASN A 877 -31.43 18.01 25.10
CA ASN A 877 -30.12 17.72 25.68
C ASN A 877 -29.06 17.34 24.60
N LEU A 878 -29.49 17.00 23.38
CA LEU A 878 -28.62 16.95 22.19
C LEU A 878 -28.36 18.34 21.57
N LYS A 879 -29.36 19.25 21.54
CA LYS A 879 -29.22 20.60 20.97
C LYS A 879 -28.13 21.43 21.65
N GLY A 880 -27.93 21.28 22.97
CA GLY A 880 -26.85 21.95 23.71
C GLY A 880 -25.43 21.47 23.35
N HIS A 881 -25.28 20.39 22.59
CA HIS A 881 -24.00 19.76 22.26
C HIS A 881 -23.72 19.75 20.74
N THR A 882 -23.82 20.91 20.09
CA THR A 882 -23.58 21.13 18.64
C THR A 882 -22.11 21.01 18.21
N ASN A 883 -21.50 19.87 18.51
CA ASN A 883 -20.23 19.48 17.92
C ASN A 883 -20.43 19.32 16.39
N LYS A 884 -19.79 20.20 15.61
CA LYS A 884 -19.98 20.39 14.15
C LYS A 884 -20.31 19.09 13.41
N LYS A 885 -21.38 19.06 12.60
CA LYS A 885 -21.83 17.92 11.76
C LYS A 885 -20.63 17.22 11.10
N ARG A 886 -20.12 16.16 11.74
CA ARG A 886 -19.09 15.29 11.17
C ARG A 886 -19.81 14.29 10.29
N ALA A 887 -19.86 14.56 8.99
CA ALA A 887 -20.09 13.50 8.02
C ALA A 887 -19.09 12.37 8.31
N TYR A 888 -19.58 11.18 8.64
CA TYR A 888 -18.74 10.04 8.95
C TYR A 888 -17.89 9.72 7.71
N LYS A 889 -16.57 9.93 7.83
CA LYS A 889 -15.64 9.86 6.68
C LYS A 889 -15.52 8.45 6.08
N TYR A 890 -15.91 7.45 6.85
CA TYR A 890 -15.82 6.03 6.53
C TYR A 890 -17.06 5.30 7.06
N ASP A 891 -17.38 4.14 6.50
CA ASP A 891 -18.59 3.37 6.79
C ASP A 891 -18.44 2.45 8.04
N PHE A 892 -17.48 2.76 8.91
CA PHE A 892 -17.11 1.95 10.08
C PHE A 892 -16.89 2.81 11.34
N ASP A 893 -16.99 2.19 12.50
CA ASP A 893 -16.77 2.77 13.84
C ASP A 893 -15.70 1.97 14.60
N LEU A 894 -15.32 2.49 15.77
CA LEU A 894 -14.21 2.02 16.59
C LEU A 894 -14.73 1.30 17.84
N VAL A 895 -14.39 0.01 17.95
CA VAL A 895 -14.67 -0.80 19.15
C VAL A 895 -13.38 -1.01 19.93
N TYR A 896 -13.43 -0.73 21.23
CA TYR A 896 -12.26 -0.73 22.11
C TYR A 896 -12.23 -2.06 22.88
N PRO A 897 -11.12 -2.83 22.83
CA PRO A 897 -10.90 -3.96 23.72
C PRO A 897 -10.98 -3.55 25.20
N LYS A 898 -11.43 -4.48 26.05
CA LYS A 898 -11.61 -4.33 27.50
C LYS A 898 -10.71 -5.28 28.28
N LYS A 899 -10.59 -6.52 27.82
CA LYS A 899 -9.71 -7.56 28.35
C LYS A 899 -9.30 -8.44 27.17
N VAL A 900 -8.07 -8.96 27.19
CA VAL A 900 -7.69 -10.11 26.38
C VAL A 900 -7.31 -11.19 27.36
N GLU A 901 -7.82 -12.40 27.18
CA GLU A 901 -7.50 -13.54 28.04
C GLU A 901 -7.24 -14.78 27.18
N GLU A 902 -6.34 -15.64 27.64
CA GLU A 902 -6.10 -16.95 27.05
C GLU A 902 -7.24 -17.89 27.49
N ILE A 903 -7.77 -18.69 26.57
CA ILE A 903 -8.83 -19.67 26.86
C ILE A 903 -8.40 -21.07 26.44
N ALA A 904 -8.85 -22.07 27.19
CA ALA A 904 -8.75 -23.47 26.77
C ALA A 904 -9.71 -23.73 25.61
N TYR A 905 -9.20 -24.29 24.51
CA TYR A 905 -9.96 -24.59 23.31
C TYR A 905 -9.37 -25.85 22.65
N ASP A 906 -10.18 -26.90 22.52
CA ASP A 906 -9.91 -28.06 21.66
C ASP A 906 -10.97 -28.05 20.55
N GLY A 907 -10.53 -27.91 19.31
CA GLY A 907 -11.43 -27.78 18.17
C GLY A 907 -10.73 -27.40 16.88
N TYR A 908 -11.53 -27.15 15.85
CA TYR A 908 -11.06 -26.67 14.56
C TYR A 908 -10.97 -25.14 14.54
N VAL A 909 -9.86 -24.62 14.04
CA VAL A 909 -9.72 -23.23 13.59
C VAL A 909 -9.97 -23.13 12.09
N TYR A 910 -10.55 -22.03 11.65
CA TYR A 910 -11.08 -21.77 10.33
C TYR A 910 -10.41 -20.52 9.70
N ASP A 911 -10.49 -20.38 8.38
CA ASP A 911 -10.17 -19.14 7.66
C ASP A 911 -11.01 -19.03 6.37
N ILE A 912 -11.24 -17.82 5.86
CA ILE A 912 -11.91 -17.57 4.57
C ILE A 912 -11.12 -16.59 3.70
N GLU A 913 -10.89 -16.98 2.44
CA GLU A 913 -10.32 -16.09 1.42
C GLU A 913 -11.38 -15.10 0.94
N VAL A 914 -11.02 -13.82 0.74
CA VAL A 914 -11.98 -12.77 0.35
C VAL A 914 -11.45 -11.88 -0.77
N GLU A 915 -12.00 -12.10 -1.97
CA GLU A 915 -11.49 -11.61 -3.25
C GLU A 915 -11.07 -10.13 -3.25
N GLY A 916 -9.79 -9.90 -3.56
CA GLY A 916 -9.23 -8.56 -3.79
C GLY A 916 -9.14 -7.65 -2.55
N THR A 917 -9.45 -8.17 -1.37
CA THR A 917 -9.20 -7.49 -0.09
C THR A 917 -8.35 -8.30 0.87
N HIS A 918 -8.46 -9.63 0.83
CA HIS A 918 -7.87 -10.55 1.80
C HIS A 918 -8.34 -10.27 3.24
N ARG A 919 -9.59 -9.80 3.43
CA ARG A 919 -10.16 -9.40 4.73
C ARG A 919 -11.65 -9.72 4.86
N PHE A 920 -12.13 -10.09 6.05
CA PHE A 920 -13.55 -10.26 6.38
C PHE A 920 -13.90 -9.75 7.77
N PHE A 921 -15.19 -9.54 8.06
CA PHE A 921 -15.69 -9.25 9.41
C PHE A 921 -16.01 -10.54 10.20
N ALA A 922 -15.07 -10.93 11.07
CA ALA A 922 -15.10 -12.07 12.01
C ALA A 922 -15.59 -11.60 13.39
N ASN A 923 -16.72 -12.11 13.90
CA ASN A 923 -17.47 -11.49 15.01
C ASN A 923 -17.49 -9.96 14.85
N GLY A 924 -17.86 -9.47 13.65
CA GLY A 924 -17.92 -8.04 13.34
C GLY A 924 -16.60 -7.24 13.46
N ILE A 925 -15.44 -7.90 13.52
CA ILE A 925 -14.08 -7.32 13.53
C ILE A 925 -13.32 -7.70 12.25
N LEU A 926 -12.54 -6.80 11.66
CA LEU A 926 -11.84 -7.03 10.37
C LEU A 926 -10.45 -7.71 10.51
N VAL A 927 -10.00 -8.55 9.54
CA VAL A 927 -8.72 -9.37 9.58
C VAL A 927 -7.84 -9.37 8.27
N HIS A 928 -6.66 -10.06 8.14
CA HIS A 928 -5.78 -10.05 6.90
C HIS A 928 -4.64 -11.13 6.65
N ASN A 929 -4.29 -11.44 5.37
CA ASN A 929 -3.30 -12.46 4.87
C ASN A 929 -2.19 -11.99 3.84
N THR A 930 -1.21 -12.83 3.39
CA THR A 930 0.16 -12.36 2.89
C THR A 930 0.89 -13.10 1.69
N ASP A 931 2.18 -13.56 1.77
CA ASP A 931 3.16 -13.62 0.61
C ASP A 931 4.15 -14.84 0.35
N GLY A 932 5.02 -15.35 1.26
CA GLY A 932 6.04 -16.44 0.99
C GLY A 932 6.87 -17.00 2.20
N PHE A 933 7.66 -18.10 2.05
CA PHE A 933 8.12 -19.00 3.18
C PHE A 933 9.64 -19.25 3.46
N PHE A 934 9.95 -19.72 4.68
CA PHE A 934 11.27 -20.19 5.20
C PHE A 934 11.11 -21.54 5.94
N ALA A 935 12.15 -22.38 6.04
CA ALA A 935 12.06 -23.68 6.73
C ALA A 935 13.34 -24.11 7.47
N THR A 936 13.21 -25.01 8.45
CA THR A 936 14.32 -25.71 9.14
C THR A 936 13.86 -27.13 9.54
N ILE A 937 14.76 -28.02 9.95
CA ILE A 937 14.41 -29.27 10.64
C ILE A 937 14.86 -29.11 12.10
N PRO A 938 13.93 -28.93 13.07
CA PRO A 938 14.29 -28.66 14.46
C PRO A 938 15.21 -29.75 15.05
N GLY A 939 16.34 -29.33 15.61
CA GLY A 939 17.33 -30.23 16.22
C GLY A 939 18.28 -30.93 15.24
N ALA A 940 18.16 -30.73 13.92
CA ALA A 940 19.10 -31.26 12.94
C ALA A 940 20.29 -30.31 12.71
N ASP A 941 21.44 -30.88 12.35
CA ASP A 941 22.64 -30.14 11.98
C ASP A 941 22.54 -29.48 10.58
N ALA A 942 23.44 -28.54 10.32
CA ALA A 942 23.48 -27.77 9.08
C ALA A 942 23.63 -28.65 7.81
N GLU A 943 24.39 -29.74 7.86
CA GLU A 943 24.59 -30.61 6.69
C GLU A 943 23.34 -31.45 6.41
N THR A 944 22.72 -32.00 7.45
CA THR A 944 21.45 -32.74 7.38
C THR A 944 20.32 -31.87 6.80
N VAL A 945 20.15 -30.62 7.28
CA VAL A 945 19.13 -29.71 6.72
C VAL A 945 19.43 -29.37 5.25
N LYS A 946 20.68 -29.02 4.90
CA LYS A 946 21.10 -28.73 3.52
C LYS A 946 20.88 -29.93 2.60
N LYS A 947 21.18 -31.15 3.06
CA LYS A 947 20.99 -32.40 2.31
C LYS A 947 19.51 -32.67 2.09
N LYS A 948 18.68 -32.64 3.14
CA LYS A 948 17.24 -32.87 3.04
C LYS A 948 16.53 -31.82 2.18
N ALA A 949 16.98 -30.57 2.21
CA ALA A 949 16.46 -29.52 1.33
C ALA A 949 16.79 -29.80 -0.15
N LYS A 950 18.00 -30.27 -0.46
CA LYS A 950 18.39 -30.68 -1.83
C LYS A 950 17.63 -31.92 -2.31
N GLU A 951 17.38 -32.89 -1.43
CA GLU A 951 16.51 -34.05 -1.71
C GLU A 951 15.08 -33.60 -2.00
N PHE A 952 14.50 -32.70 -1.19
CA PHE A 952 13.17 -32.12 -1.43
C PHE A 952 13.10 -31.34 -2.74
N LEU A 953 14.10 -30.52 -3.06
CA LEU A 953 14.15 -29.76 -4.32
C LEU A 953 14.12 -30.68 -5.55
N LYS A 954 14.87 -31.80 -5.51
CA LYS A 954 14.82 -32.82 -6.58
C LYS A 954 13.43 -33.46 -6.68
N TYR A 955 12.75 -33.68 -5.54
CA TYR A 955 11.40 -34.25 -5.47
C TYR A 955 10.32 -33.30 -6.01
N ILE A 956 10.29 -32.05 -5.55
CA ILE A 956 9.22 -31.09 -5.91
C ILE A 956 9.38 -30.57 -7.33
N ASN A 957 10.60 -30.33 -7.81
CA ASN A 957 10.85 -29.88 -9.19
C ASN A 957 10.58 -30.98 -10.23
N ALA A 958 10.50 -32.26 -9.82
CA ALA A 958 10.01 -33.35 -10.67
C ALA A 958 8.48 -33.45 -10.73
N LYS A 959 7.75 -32.67 -9.92
CA LYS A 959 6.27 -32.60 -9.87
C LYS A 959 5.70 -31.28 -10.38
N LEU A 960 6.45 -30.19 -10.28
CA LEU A 960 6.03 -28.87 -10.76
C LEU A 960 5.98 -28.85 -12.30
N PRO A 961 4.95 -28.24 -12.92
CA PRO A 961 4.78 -28.28 -14.37
C PRO A 961 5.65 -27.24 -15.10
N GLY A 962 6.10 -27.60 -16.30
CA GLY A 962 6.71 -26.67 -17.27
C GLY A 962 8.00 -26.00 -16.76
N LEU A 963 7.91 -24.70 -16.47
CA LEU A 963 9.03 -23.86 -16.03
C LEU A 963 8.98 -23.48 -14.54
N LEU A 964 8.02 -24.03 -13.77
CA LEU A 964 8.00 -23.85 -12.33
C LEU A 964 9.12 -24.66 -11.67
N GLU A 965 10.08 -23.93 -11.10
CA GLU A 965 11.26 -24.48 -10.42
C GLU A 965 11.40 -23.77 -9.08
N LEU A 966 11.43 -24.54 -7.99
CA LEU A 966 11.86 -24.04 -6.69
C LEU A 966 13.41 -24.03 -6.69
N GLU A 967 14.01 -22.89 -6.37
CA GLU A 967 15.46 -22.72 -6.26
C GLU A 967 15.86 -22.67 -4.77
N TYR A 968 17.07 -23.17 -4.47
CA TYR A 968 17.74 -22.94 -3.20
C TYR A 968 18.40 -21.55 -3.23
N GLU A 969 17.77 -20.53 -2.64
CA GLU A 969 18.34 -19.18 -2.59
C GLU A 969 19.43 -19.06 -1.51
N GLY A 970 19.31 -19.76 -0.37
CA GLY A 970 20.38 -19.73 0.64
C GLY A 970 20.21 -20.60 1.88
N PHE A 971 21.31 -20.73 2.62
CA PHE A 971 21.36 -21.21 4.00
C PHE A 971 21.61 -20.03 4.95
N TYR A 972 20.99 -20.06 6.13
CA TYR A 972 21.26 -19.12 7.20
C TYR A 972 21.56 -19.89 8.48
N VAL A 973 22.73 -19.62 9.07
CA VAL A 973 23.19 -20.26 10.32
C VAL A 973 22.20 -19.96 11.43
N ARG A 974 21.77 -18.69 11.53
CA ARG A 974 20.76 -18.21 12.46
C ARG A 974 19.79 -17.23 11.79
N GLY A 975 18.60 -17.11 12.35
CA GLY A 975 17.66 -16.06 11.99
C GLY A 975 16.55 -15.90 13.01
N PHE A 976 16.02 -14.69 13.13
CA PHE A 976 14.85 -14.43 13.97
C PHE A 976 13.73 -13.78 13.16
N PHE A 977 12.51 -14.13 13.52
CA PHE A 977 11.29 -13.63 12.88
C PHE A 977 10.41 -12.91 13.90
N VAL A 978 9.87 -11.75 13.52
CA VAL A 978 9.12 -10.86 14.44
C VAL A 978 7.63 -10.84 14.06
N THR A 979 7.32 -10.53 12.80
CA THR A 979 5.96 -10.53 12.21
C THR A 979 6.08 -10.77 10.70
N LYS A 980 4.95 -10.96 10.00
CA LYS A 980 4.88 -10.83 8.53
C LYS A 980 5.79 -9.69 8.01
N LYS A 981 6.71 -10.03 7.10
CA LYS A 981 7.72 -9.14 6.46
C LYS A 981 8.71 -8.43 7.41
N LYS A 982 8.86 -8.85 8.66
CA LYS A 982 9.87 -8.36 9.63
C LYS A 982 10.71 -9.52 10.18
N TYR A 983 11.95 -9.61 9.71
CA TYR A 983 12.93 -10.62 10.13
C TYR A 983 14.37 -10.16 9.85
N ALA A 984 15.34 -10.85 10.46
CA ALA A 984 16.72 -10.84 9.98
C ALA A 984 17.36 -12.22 10.13
N VAL A 985 18.30 -12.51 9.23
CA VAL A 985 19.00 -13.80 9.08
C VAL A 985 20.49 -13.55 8.85
N ILE A 986 21.36 -14.49 9.23
CA ILE A 986 22.80 -14.43 9.01
C ILE A 986 23.26 -15.66 8.23
N ASP A 987 24.00 -15.44 7.14
CA ASP A 987 24.57 -16.51 6.30
C ASP A 987 25.91 -17.04 6.84
N GLU A 988 26.49 -18.01 6.13
CA GLU A 988 27.74 -18.68 6.52
C GLU A 988 28.98 -17.79 6.37
N GLU A 989 28.87 -16.69 5.62
CA GLU A 989 29.89 -15.64 5.51
C GLU A 989 29.77 -14.62 6.67
N GLY A 990 28.80 -14.80 7.58
CA GLY A 990 28.54 -13.93 8.71
C GLY A 990 27.87 -12.61 8.32
N LYS A 991 27.20 -12.55 7.17
CA LYS A 991 26.54 -11.36 6.63
C LYS A 991 25.05 -11.35 7.00
N ILE A 992 24.63 -10.25 7.63
CA ILE A 992 23.26 -10.11 8.16
C ILE A 992 22.36 -9.51 7.09
N THR A 993 21.30 -10.23 6.71
CA THR A 993 20.24 -9.77 5.81
C THR A 993 18.99 -9.44 6.61
N THR A 994 18.54 -8.18 6.54
CA THR A 994 17.32 -7.69 7.21
C THR A 994 16.17 -7.44 6.23
N ARG A 995 14.92 -7.57 6.70
CA ARG A 995 13.71 -7.15 5.97
C ARG A 995 12.70 -6.48 6.91
N GLY A 996 12.17 -5.33 6.49
CA GLY A 996 11.09 -4.61 7.18
C GLY A 996 11.42 -4.03 8.55
N LEU A 997 12.63 -4.23 9.08
CA LEU A 997 13.12 -3.64 10.31
C LEU A 997 13.42 -2.13 10.15
N GLU A 998 13.56 -1.44 11.27
CA GLU A 998 13.69 0.02 11.34
C GLU A 998 15.04 0.53 10.78
N ILE A 999 16.10 -0.28 10.82
CA ILE A 999 17.43 -0.04 10.22
C ILE A 999 17.41 0.38 8.73
N VAL A 1000 16.41 -0.08 7.95
CA VAL A 1000 16.26 0.29 6.52
C VAL A 1000 15.25 1.43 6.29
N ARG A 1001 15.00 2.30 7.27
CA ARG A 1001 14.03 3.40 7.19
C ARG A 1001 14.63 4.80 7.44
N ARG A 1002 14.26 5.78 6.60
CA ARG A 1002 14.65 7.20 6.74
C ARG A 1002 13.96 7.95 7.87
N ASP A 1003 12.75 7.55 8.24
CA ASP A 1003 11.95 8.22 9.27
C ASP A 1003 12.36 7.82 10.72
N TRP A 1004 13.62 7.40 10.86
CA TRP A 1004 14.30 7.02 12.09
C TRP A 1004 15.72 7.61 12.08
N SER A 1005 16.14 8.17 13.20
CA SER A 1005 17.48 8.75 13.36
C SER A 1005 18.58 7.70 13.38
N GLU A 1006 19.81 8.08 13.01
CA GLU A 1006 20.92 7.14 12.84
C GLU A 1006 21.22 6.37 14.12
N ILE A 1007 21.18 7.02 15.29
CA ILE A 1007 21.38 6.34 16.59
C ILE A 1007 20.42 5.15 16.80
N ALA A 1008 19.20 5.18 16.23
CA ALA A 1008 18.26 4.06 16.33
C ALA A 1008 18.58 2.94 15.33
N LYS A 1009 19.10 3.26 14.15
CA LYS A 1009 19.57 2.29 13.15
C LYS A 1009 20.85 1.60 13.62
N GLU A 1010 21.83 2.37 14.09
CA GLU A 1010 23.10 1.91 14.68
C GLU A 1010 22.88 1.02 15.89
N THR A 1011 22.01 1.43 16.84
CA THR A 1011 21.70 0.57 18.00
C THR A 1011 20.97 -0.69 17.57
N GLN A 1012 20.07 -0.62 16.57
CA GLN A 1012 19.45 -1.83 16.02
C GLN A 1012 20.51 -2.72 15.32
N ALA A 1013 21.46 -2.17 14.56
CA ALA A 1013 22.54 -2.92 13.93
C ALA A 1013 23.41 -3.67 14.96
N ARG A 1014 23.90 -2.98 15.99
CA ARG A 1014 24.70 -3.58 17.07
C ARG A 1014 23.91 -4.68 17.82
N VAL A 1015 22.61 -4.48 18.07
CA VAL A 1015 21.71 -5.50 18.65
C VAL A 1015 21.52 -6.71 17.74
N LEU A 1016 21.38 -6.50 16.43
CA LEU A 1016 21.27 -7.58 15.44
C LEU A 1016 22.56 -8.40 15.36
N GLU A 1017 23.72 -7.75 15.42
CA GLU A 1017 25.04 -8.40 15.36
C GLU A 1017 25.31 -9.24 16.61
N ALA A 1018 25.10 -8.69 17.81
CA ALA A 1018 25.19 -9.44 19.06
C ALA A 1018 24.31 -10.73 19.05
N ILE A 1019 23.06 -10.62 18.58
CA ILE A 1019 22.12 -11.76 18.54
C ILE A 1019 22.46 -12.77 17.44
N LEU A 1020 22.84 -12.33 16.24
CA LEU A 1020 23.03 -13.23 15.09
C LEU A 1020 24.48 -13.72 14.92
N ARG A 1021 25.47 -12.84 15.09
CA ARG A 1021 26.90 -13.19 14.98
C ARG A 1021 27.40 -13.85 16.26
N HIS A 1022 27.23 -13.21 17.41
CA HIS A 1022 27.76 -13.74 18.67
C HIS A 1022 26.81 -14.77 19.31
N GLY A 1023 25.50 -14.53 19.23
CA GLY A 1023 24.49 -15.28 19.98
C GLY A 1023 24.25 -14.75 21.40
N ASP A 1024 24.90 -13.64 21.77
CA ASP A 1024 24.79 -13.04 23.11
C ASP A 1024 23.65 -12.00 23.14
N VAL A 1025 22.53 -12.40 23.74
CA VAL A 1025 21.38 -11.51 23.97
C VAL A 1025 21.65 -10.54 25.13
N GLU A 1026 22.50 -10.90 26.10
CA GLU A 1026 22.89 -9.99 27.16
C GLU A 1026 23.77 -8.86 26.62
N GLU A 1027 24.66 -9.14 25.67
CA GLU A 1027 25.43 -8.11 24.95
C GLU A 1027 24.48 -7.13 24.26
N ALA A 1028 23.49 -7.64 23.54
CA ALA A 1028 22.46 -6.81 22.91
C ALA A 1028 21.74 -5.91 23.92
N VAL A 1029 21.50 -6.39 25.15
CA VAL A 1029 20.92 -5.58 26.24
C VAL A 1029 21.94 -4.58 26.83
N ARG A 1030 23.22 -4.96 26.98
CA ARG A 1030 24.32 -4.06 27.41
C ARG A 1030 24.46 -2.88 26.44
N ILE A 1031 24.46 -3.16 25.12
CA ILE A 1031 24.49 -2.18 24.02
C ILE A 1031 23.36 -1.15 24.14
N VAL A 1032 22.12 -1.60 24.35
CA VAL A 1032 20.97 -0.67 24.46
C VAL A 1032 21.08 0.20 25.72
N LYS A 1033 21.45 -0.40 26.85
CA LYS A 1033 21.65 0.34 28.11
C LYS A 1033 22.70 1.45 27.94
N GLU A 1034 23.87 1.11 27.37
CA GLU A 1034 24.96 2.04 27.06
C GLU A 1034 24.46 3.24 26.23
N VAL A 1035 23.71 2.99 25.14
CA VAL A 1035 23.18 4.07 24.29
C VAL A 1035 22.14 4.93 25.02
N THR A 1036 21.24 4.33 25.81
CA THR A 1036 20.27 5.13 26.59
C THR A 1036 20.96 5.98 27.65
N GLU A 1037 22.06 5.52 28.24
CA GLU A 1037 22.85 6.29 29.19
C GLU A 1037 23.52 7.49 28.51
N LYS A 1038 24.22 7.27 27.39
CA LYS A 1038 24.88 8.32 26.58
C LYS A 1038 23.89 9.38 26.12
N LEU A 1039 22.70 8.98 25.63
CA LEU A 1039 21.61 9.92 25.32
C LEU A 1039 21.19 10.74 26.54
N SER A 1040 21.03 10.10 27.72
CA SER A 1040 20.62 10.79 28.96
C SER A 1040 21.66 11.76 29.54
N LYS A 1041 22.92 11.62 29.13
CA LYS A 1041 24.05 12.49 29.49
C LYS A 1041 24.35 13.58 28.45
N TYR A 1042 23.68 13.55 27.30
CA TYR A 1042 23.95 14.38 26.12
C TYR A 1042 25.27 14.05 25.39
N GLU A 1043 25.77 12.82 25.54
CA GLU A 1043 27.05 12.34 24.97
C GLU A 1043 26.93 11.80 23.52
N VAL A 1044 25.72 11.66 22.97
CA VAL A 1044 25.52 11.26 21.57
C VAL A 1044 25.63 12.48 20.65
N PRO A 1045 26.42 12.41 19.56
CA PRO A 1045 26.54 13.50 18.59
C PRO A 1045 25.20 13.89 17.93
N PRO A 1046 24.87 15.19 17.78
CA PRO A 1046 23.60 15.67 17.22
C PRO A 1046 23.26 15.14 15.82
N GLU A 1047 24.28 14.86 15.01
CA GLU A 1047 24.19 14.39 13.62
C GLU A 1047 23.50 13.01 13.58
N LYS A 1048 23.81 12.16 14.57
CA LYS A 1048 23.16 10.85 14.74
C LYS A 1048 21.69 10.94 15.18
N LEU A 1049 21.20 12.14 15.50
CA LEU A 1049 19.84 12.41 15.97
C LEU A 1049 18.94 13.03 14.88
N VAL A 1050 19.47 13.30 13.69
CA VAL A 1050 18.70 13.85 12.56
C VAL A 1050 17.68 12.83 12.05
N ILE A 1051 16.47 13.29 11.76
CA ILE A 1051 15.36 12.51 11.18
C ILE A 1051 15.02 13.09 9.81
N HIS A 1052 14.84 12.21 8.80
CA HIS A 1052 14.59 12.63 7.42
C HIS A 1052 13.19 12.19 6.94
N GLU A 1053 12.26 13.12 6.81
CA GLU A 1053 10.90 12.86 6.33
C GLU A 1053 10.60 13.60 5.01
N GLN A 1054 9.99 12.92 4.04
CA GLN A 1054 9.74 13.47 2.70
C GLN A 1054 8.35 14.13 2.59
N ILE A 1055 8.29 15.30 1.96
CA ILE A 1055 7.08 15.96 1.48
C ILE A 1055 6.54 15.18 0.26
N THR A 1056 5.28 14.74 0.34
CA THR A 1056 4.66 13.78 -0.61
C THR A 1056 3.54 14.39 -1.47
N ARG A 1057 3.25 15.68 -1.28
CA ARG A 1057 2.14 16.45 -1.87
C ARG A 1057 2.31 17.92 -1.49
N GLU A 1058 1.50 18.79 -2.06
CA GLU A 1058 1.48 20.22 -1.72
C GLU A 1058 1.22 20.45 -0.22
N LEU A 1059 1.82 21.48 0.37
CA LEU A 1059 1.66 21.79 1.81
C LEU A 1059 0.21 22.10 2.23
N LYS A 1060 -0.65 22.49 1.27
CA LYS A 1060 -2.10 22.65 1.43
C LYS A 1060 -2.85 21.30 1.50
N ASP A 1061 -2.37 20.28 0.78
CA ASP A 1061 -2.98 18.94 0.76
C ASP A 1061 -2.56 18.09 1.97
N TYR A 1062 -1.56 18.54 2.71
CA TYR A 1062 -1.23 18.05 4.04
C TYR A 1062 -2.28 18.46 5.08
N LYS A 1063 -3.34 17.65 5.15
CA LYS A 1063 -4.34 17.62 6.22
C LYS A 1063 -3.75 17.31 7.61
N ALA A 1064 -2.48 16.89 7.64
CA ALA A 1064 -1.69 16.44 8.78
C ALA A 1064 -0.37 17.23 8.85
N THR A 1065 -0.22 18.18 9.78
CA THR A 1065 1.06 18.88 9.97
C THR A 1065 2.05 18.01 10.75
N GLY A 1066 2.81 17.14 10.07
CA GLY A 1066 3.97 16.39 10.60
C GLY A 1066 5.05 17.30 11.22
N PRO A 1067 6.09 16.79 11.93
CA PRO A 1067 7.23 17.62 12.31
C PRO A 1067 7.88 18.24 11.07
N HIS A 1068 8.19 17.40 10.07
CA HIS A 1068 8.60 17.83 8.73
C HIS A 1068 7.66 18.84 8.07
N VAL A 1069 6.35 18.71 8.23
CA VAL A 1069 5.38 19.65 7.64
C VAL A 1069 5.27 20.95 8.45
N ALA A 1070 5.52 20.93 9.76
CA ALA A 1070 5.56 22.12 10.61
C ALA A 1070 6.81 22.95 10.32
N ILE A 1071 7.93 22.26 10.11
CA ILE A 1071 9.18 22.85 9.61
C ILE A 1071 8.96 23.37 8.19
N ALA A 1072 8.55 22.53 7.23
CA ALA A 1072 8.31 22.95 5.85
C ALA A 1072 7.29 24.09 5.70
N LYS A 1073 6.32 24.25 6.61
CA LYS A 1073 5.42 25.42 6.65
C LYS A 1073 6.08 26.68 7.24
N ARG A 1074 7.06 26.56 8.13
CA ARG A 1074 7.92 27.69 8.56
C ARG A 1074 8.89 28.08 7.45
N LEU A 1075 9.64 27.11 6.89
CA LEU A 1075 10.52 27.31 5.73
C LEU A 1075 9.76 28.01 4.59
N ALA A 1076 8.58 27.51 4.20
CA ALA A 1076 7.76 28.12 3.15
C ALA A 1076 7.15 29.49 3.53
N ALA A 1077 6.96 29.79 4.82
CA ALA A 1077 6.55 31.12 5.28
C ALA A 1077 7.72 32.13 5.30
N ARG A 1078 8.96 31.65 5.43
CA ARG A 1078 10.21 32.41 5.23
C ARG A 1078 10.59 32.55 3.74
N GLY A 1079 9.91 31.85 2.82
CA GLY A 1079 10.09 31.97 1.36
C GLY A 1079 10.55 30.68 0.65
N VAL A 1080 11.04 29.68 1.39
CA VAL A 1080 11.64 28.46 0.83
C VAL A 1080 10.65 27.66 -0.02
N LYS A 1081 11.01 27.37 -1.28
CA LYS A 1081 10.13 26.71 -2.26
C LYS A 1081 10.00 25.19 -2.06
N ILE A 1082 9.28 24.78 -1.02
CA ILE A 1082 8.95 23.38 -0.74
C ILE A 1082 8.03 22.79 -1.84
N ARG A 1083 8.30 21.55 -2.28
CA ARG A 1083 7.52 20.83 -3.30
C ARG A 1083 7.24 19.38 -2.90
N PRO A 1084 6.26 18.69 -3.51
CA PRO A 1084 6.21 17.23 -3.52
C PRO A 1084 7.57 16.70 -4.02
N GLY A 1085 8.29 15.96 -3.18
CA GLY A 1085 9.67 15.55 -3.46
C GLY A 1085 10.65 15.95 -2.36
N THR A 1086 10.55 17.16 -1.81
CA THR A 1086 11.49 17.73 -0.82
C THR A 1086 11.65 16.82 0.40
N VAL A 1087 12.88 16.57 0.85
CA VAL A 1087 13.18 15.92 2.13
C VAL A 1087 13.42 17.01 3.17
N ILE A 1088 12.89 16.83 4.38
CA ILE A 1088 13.15 17.70 5.53
C ILE A 1088 13.99 16.93 6.53
N SER A 1089 15.21 17.40 6.76
CA SER A 1089 16.13 16.92 7.80
C SER A 1089 15.90 17.74 9.07
N TYR A 1090 15.65 17.09 10.21
CA TYR A 1090 15.33 17.80 11.45
C TYR A 1090 15.80 17.11 12.72
N ILE A 1091 16.01 17.90 13.78
CA ILE A 1091 16.31 17.45 15.13
C ILE A 1091 15.22 17.91 16.10
N VAL A 1092 14.97 17.13 17.16
CA VAL A 1092 13.92 17.41 18.15
C VAL A 1092 14.55 17.96 19.44
N LEU A 1093 14.18 19.19 19.80
CA LEU A 1093 14.69 19.89 20.98
C LEU A 1093 13.90 19.56 22.25
N LYS A 1094 14.60 19.70 23.38
CA LYS A 1094 14.04 19.60 24.73
C LYS A 1094 13.10 20.79 24.99
N GLY A 1095 11.83 20.49 25.24
CA GLY A 1095 10.81 21.49 25.50
C GLY A 1095 9.41 20.88 25.66
N SER A 1096 8.45 21.66 26.13
CA SER A 1096 7.05 21.27 26.21
C SER A 1096 6.32 21.46 24.86
N GLY A 1097 5.06 21.04 24.76
CA GLY A 1097 4.26 21.16 23.53
C GLY A 1097 4.36 19.94 22.61
N ARG A 1098 4.08 20.12 21.30
CA ARG A 1098 4.07 19.02 20.32
C ARG A 1098 5.46 18.91 19.68
N ILE A 1099 5.84 17.69 19.29
CA ILE A 1099 7.14 17.41 18.61
C ILE A 1099 7.41 18.36 17.43
N GLY A 1100 6.40 18.72 16.63
CA GLY A 1100 6.57 19.62 15.49
C GLY A 1100 6.71 21.12 15.83
N ASP A 1101 6.44 21.51 17.06
CA ASP A 1101 6.61 22.89 17.56
C ASP A 1101 8.04 23.10 18.10
N ARG A 1102 8.61 22.04 18.70
CA ARG A 1102 9.96 21.97 19.29
C ARG A 1102 10.99 21.22 18.42
N ALA A 1103 10.65 20.90 17.17
CA ALA A 1103 11.60 20.41 16.18
C ALA A 1103 12.06 21.58 15.31
N ILE A 1104 13.31 21.56 14.89
CA ILE A 1104 13.90 22.54 13.98
C ILE A 1104 14.63 21.80 12.84
N PRO A 1105 14.85 22.42 11.67
CA PRO A 1105 15.88 21.97 10.73
C PRO A 1105 17.17 21.64 11.48
N PHE A 1106 17.91 20.63 11.03
CA PHE A 1106 19.25 20.40 11.60
C PHE A 1106 20.17 21.60 11.34
N ASP A 1107 19.97 22.22 10.19
CA ASP A 1107 20.48 23.48 9.68
C ASP A 1107 20.29 24.68 10.66
N GLU A 1108 19.26 24.67 11.52
CA GLU A 1108 19.03 25.67 12.59
C GLU A 1108 19.61 25.24 13.96
N PHE A 1109 20.27 24.08 14.06
CA PHE A 1109 20.78 23.55 15.33
C PHE A 1109 22.08 24.22 15.75
N ASP A 1110 22.24 24.37 17.06
CA ASP A 1110 23.42 25.01 17.67
C ASP A 1110 23.62 24.36 19.05
N PRO A 1111 24.69 23.58 19.28
CA PRO A 1111 24.89 22.87 20.55
C PRO A 1111 25.12 23.79 21.76
N THR A 1112 25.43 25.08 21.54
CA THR A 1112 25.58 26.08 22.61
C THR A 1112 24.24 26.64 23.07
N LYS A 1113 23.29 26.82 22.14
CA LYS A 1113 21.95 27.39 22.40
C LYS A 1113 20.86 26.32 22.60
N HIS A 1114 21.01 25.16 21.97
CA HIS A 1114 19.99 24.14 21.83
C HIS A 1114 20.40 22.81 22.46
N ARG A 1115 19.49 22.17 23.19
CA ARG A 1115 19.65 20.78 23.66
C ARG A 1115 18.58 19.89 23.03
N TYR A 1116 18.99 18.74 22.50
CA TYR A 1116 18.07 17.73 21.99
C TYR A 1116 17.21 17.11 23.11
N ASP A 1117 16.05 16.57 22.76
CA ASP A 1117 15.21 15.84 23.71
C ASP A 1117 15.68 14.38 23.85
N ALA A 1118 16.60 14.14 24.78
CA ALA A 1118 17.11 12.82 25.12
C ALA A 1118 15.98 11.80 25.41
N ASP A 1119 14.91 12.21 26.10
CA ASP A 1119 13.78 11.33 26.41
C ASP A 1119 13.01 10.96 25.13
N TYR A 1120 12.85 11.88 24.19
CA TYR A 1120 12.28 11.57 22.86
C TYR A 1120 13.16 10.56 22.08
N TYR A 1121 14.48 10.74 22.04
CA TYR A 1121 15.36 9.80 21.33
C TYR A 1121 15.40 8.41 21.98
N ILE A 1122 15.34 8.34 23.31
CA ILE A 1122 15.20 7.06 24.03
C ILE A 1122 13.82 6.43 23.79
N GLU A 1123 12.73 7.16 24.04
CA GLU A 1123 11.36 6.63 24.06
C GLU A 1123 10.74 6.39 22.68
N ASN A 1124 11.14 7.17 21.67
CA ASN A 1124 10.52 7.22 20.35
C ASN A 1124 11.45 6.84 19.19
N GLN A 1125 12.77 6.70 19.40
CA GLN A 1125 13.70 6.28 18.36
C GLN A 1125 14.47 4.99 18.75
N VAL A 1126 15.35 5.02 19.76
CA VAL A 1126 16.19 3.87 20.11
C VAL A 1126 15.37 2.68 20.63
N LEU A 1127 14.64 2.85 21.73
CA LEU A 1127 13.92 1.72 22.34
C LEU A 1127 12.90 1.07 21.39
N PRO A 1128 12.02 1.79 20.66
CA PRO A 1128 11.05 1.17 19.76
C PRO A 1128 11.64 0.39 18.57
N ALA A 1129 12.92 0.61 18.23
CA ALA A 1129 13.62 -0.18 17.23
C ALA A 1129 14.10 -1.52 17.82
N VAL A 1130 14.73 -1.50 19.00
CA VAL A 1130 15.36 -2.70 19.61
C VAL A 1130 14.39 -3.54 20.46
N GLU A 1131 13.39 -2.91 21.10
CA GLU A 1131 12.41 -3.54 21.99
C GLU A 1131 11.67 -4.69 21.29
N ARG A 1132 11.35 -4.57 20.00
CA ARG A 1132 10.66 -5.64 19.25
C ARG A 1132 11.52 -6.86 18.96
N ILE A 1133 12.84 -6.70 18.95
CA ILE A 1133 13.79 -7.79 18.80
C ILE A 1133 14.01 -8.43 20.18
N LEU A 1134 14.36 -7.63 21.18
CA LEU A 1134 14.69 -8.10 22.53
C LEU A 1134 13.47 -8.69 23.29
N ARG A 1135 12.24 -8.28 22.96
CA ARG A 1135 10.99 -8.91 23.48
C ARG A 1135 10.78 -10.34 22.97
N ALA A 1136 11.36 -10.72 21.83
CA ALA A 1136 11.37 -12.14 21.41
C ALA A 1136 12.31 -13.01 22.26
N PHE A 1137 13.16 -12.38 23.09
CA PHE A 1137 14.03 -13.03 24.08
C PHE A 1137 13.62 -12.67 25.54
N GLY A 1138 12.40 -12.18 25.75
CA GLY A 1138 11.81 -11.95 27.07
C GLY A 1138 12.03 -10.56 27.70
N TYR A 1139 12.94 -9.74 27.18
CA TYR A 1139 13.24 -8.42 27.75
C TYR A 1139 12.14 -7.37 27.46
N LYS A 1140 11.79 -6.56 28.46
CA LYS A 1140 10.83 -5.46 28.37
C LYS A 1140 11.55 -4.12 28.28
N LYS A 1141 10.83 -3.07 27.89
CA LYS A 1141 11.34 -1.68 27.76
C LYS A 1141 11.96 -1.10 29.04
N GLU A 1142 11.60 -1.63 30.20
CA GLU A 1142 12.14 -1.27 31.51
C GLU A 1142 13.53 -1.88 31.76
N ASP A 1143 13.75 -3.11 31.30
CA ASP A 1143 15.01 -3.87 31.47
C ASP A 1143 16.16 -3.29 30.63
N LEU A 1144 15.86 -2.41 29.68
CA LEU A 1144 16.76 -1.82 28.69
C LEU A 1144 17.34 -0.45 29.11
N ARG A 1145 17.28 -0.09 30.39
CA ARG A 1145 17.82 1.18 30.92
C ARG A 1145 18.72 0.94 32.14
N TYR A 1146 19.59 1.91 32.43
CA TYR A 1146 20.13 2.09 33.77
C TYR A 1146 19.12 2.82 34.67
N GLN A 1147 19.01 2.40 35.93
CA GLN A 1147 18.03 2.95 36.87
C GLN A 1147 18.43 4.35 37.35
N LYS A 1148 17.76 5.40 36.86
CA LYS A 1148 17.93 6.77 37.37
C LYS A 1148 16.89 7.06 38.45
N THR A 1149 17.32 6.92 39.71
CA THR A 1149 16.78 7.41 40.99
C THR A 1149 15.23 7.51 41.14
N ARG A 1150 14.67 6.75 42.10
CA ARG A 1150 13.24 6.78 42.50
C ARG A 1150 12.66 8.21 42.58
N GLN A 1151 11.78 8.57 41.63
CA GLN A 1151 10.81 9.63 41.87
C GLN A 1151 9.61 9.02 42.62
N VAL A 1152 9.45 9.36 43.90
CA VAL A 1152 8.47 8.71 44.78
C VAL A 1152 7.06 9.19 44.45
N GLY A 1153 6.23 8.29 43.90
CA GLY A 1153 4.82 8.58 43.61
C GLY A 1153 3.98 8.84 44.86
N LEU A 1154 2.86 9.56 44.69
CA LEU A 1154 2.00 10.12 45.75
C LEU A 1154 1.36 9.12 46.75
N GLY A 1155 1.64 7.82 46.65
CA GLY A 1155 1.09 6.79 47.55
C GLY A 1155 1.55 6.88 49.02
N ALA A 1156 2.62 7.63 49.31
CA ALA A 1156 3.16 7.76 50.66
C ALA A 1156 2.26 8.56 51.64
N TRP A 1157 1.28 9.31 51.15
CA TRP A 1157 0.50 10.28 51.94
C TRP A 1157 -0.92 9.82 52.36
N LEU A 1158 -1.35 8.61 52.00
CA LEU A 1158 -2.73 8.14 52.25
C LEU A 1158 -2.79 6.82 53.02
N LYS A 1159 -2.56 6.88 54.35
CA LYS A 1159 -3.04 5.87 55.31
C LYS A 1159 -4.36 6.34 55.96
N PRO A 1160 -5.51 5.68 55.72
CA PRO A 1160 -6.73 5.93 56.49
C PRO A 1160 -6.59 5.48 57.95
N LYS A 1161 -7.07 6.29 58.89
CA LYS A 1161 -7.14 5.94 60.32
C LYS A 1161 -8.48 5.26 60.65
N GLY A 1162 -8.47 3.98 61.05
CA GLY A 1162 -9.58 3.30 61.73
C GLY A 1162 -10.86 3.09 60.89
N LYS A 1163 -11.88 2.37 61.39
CA LYS A 1163 -12.07 1.74 62.71
C LYS A 1163 -12.68 0.34 62.57
N LYS A 1164 -12.67 -0.44 63.66
CA LYS A 1164 -13.52 -1.62 63.85
C LYS A 1164 -15.01 -1.24 63.67
N LYS A 1165 -15.73 -1.91 62.78
CA LYS A 1165 -16.66 -3.00 63.15
C LYS A 1165 -17.06 -3.81 61.93
#